data_AF-A0A1J5R717-F1
#
_entry.id   AF-A0A1J5R717-F1
#
_cell.length_a   1.000
_cell.length_b   1.000
_cell.length_c   1.000
_cell.angle_alpha   90.00
_cell.angle_beta   90.00
_cell.angle_gamma   90.00
#
_symmetry.space_group_name_H-M   'P 1'
#
loop_
_entity.id
_entity.type
_entity.pdbx_description
1 polymer ?
#
loop_
_entity_poly.entity_id
_entity_poly.type
_entity_poly.pdbx_seq_one_letter_code
_entity_poly.pdbx_strand_id
1 'polypeptide(L)'
;MFGPHADQPIDEEVVQARFTALAARITHETGRPQTPEGVAEGYVDIAVQAMAGAIKRISVARGYDVTRYTLQCFGGAGAQHVCRVADALGMQGVLIHPLAGVLSAYGMGLAQQTAMLERSVEAVLDAEAVQRIRPLLAELAASARAQLTDQGVAPERIAVVERVHLRYEGTDSALQVEVSTAAAMRAAFEQAYLQRFAHRMPQRSLVIEAVSVEGAGGGDAVGALAPADETPGPAPIHRRVRLYGGGAWHDGALVLRDACRPGQHVDGPAILAEANTTIVVEPGWCARITAANHIEMRRQAPRTGARRLATEADPVMLEVFNNLFMNIAEQMGAQLQNTAVSVNIKERLDFSCALFDAQGRLIANAPHMPVHLGSMGESIHTVIRENAGRLRAGDVYMLNDPYHGGTHLPDVTVVTPVFDDAGERLLFFVASRGHHADIGGVAPGSMPPFSTRIDEEGVVIDNFKLVEGGRLREDETLALLRSGPWPARNPQQNLADLKAQIAANAKGAQELRQLVAEHGLAVVQAYMGHVQDNAERSVRRVIGALRDGAYTLELDNGARIRVALRVDREAGSAVIDFSGTSPQQRNNFNAPKAVTMAAVLYVFRSLVGDDIPLNAGCLKPLQVIVPPGSMLDPAPPASVVAGNVETSMCITNALFGALGMQAASQCTMNNFTFGNDRHQYYETIAGGSGAGVVLDAQGRVTEGFDGTSVVQAHMTNSRLTDPEVLEFRYPVRLESYAIRAGSGGAGRWKGGDGGVRRMRFLEAMTASILSNGRRVPAFGMAGGQPGALGINRVERVGGEVEMLGPIASVAMQPGDVLVIETPGGGGFGDPAN
;
A
#
# COMPACT_ATOMS: atom_id res chain seq x y z
N MET A 1 -37.85 9.89 3.53
CA MET A 1 -36.40 10.14 3.72
C MET A 1 -35.94 11.46 3.10
N PHE A 2 -36.51 11.91 1.98
CA PHE A 2 -36.04 13.13 1.29
C PHE A 2 -36.87 14.37 1.66
N GLY A 3 -36.24 15.54 1.59
CA GLY A 3 -36.83 16.82 1.98
C GLY A 3 -36.84 17.06 3.50
N PRO A 4 -37.10 18.32 3.94
CA PRO A 4 -37.07 18.71 5.35
C PRO A 4 -38.11 18.00 6.23
N HIS A 5 -39.15 17.42 5.62
CA HIS A 5 -40.19 16.64 6.31
C HIS A 5 -40.13 15.14 5.97
N ALA A 6 -39.09 14.69 5.27
CA ALA A 6 -38.87 13.30 4.87
C ALA A 6 -39.99 12.70 3.98
N ASP A 7 -40.82 13.53 3.33
CA ASP A 7 -42.00 13.18 2.54
C ASP A 7 -41.87 13.47 1.04
N GLN A 8 -40.72 13.97 0.57
CA GLN A 8 -40.51 14.27 -0.84
C GLN A 8 -40.16 13.00 -1.65
N PRO A 9 -40.66 12.88 -2.89
CA PRO A 9 -40.30 11.78 -3.78
C PRO A 9 -38.86 11.94 -4.31
N ILE A 10 -38.32 10.86 -4.85
CA ILE A 10 -37.09 10.91 -5.66
C ILE A 10 -37.44 11.58 -6.99
N ASP A 11 -36.60 12.51 -7.44
CA ASP A 11 -36.75 13.18 -8.72
C ASP A 11 -36.20 12.30 -9.86
N GLU A 12 -37.09 11.48 -10.44
CA GLU A 12 -36.76 10.57 -11.53
C GLU A 12 -36.32 11.33 -12.80
N GLU A 13 -36.93 12.48 -13.09
CA GLU A 13 -36.67 13.25 -14.30
C GLU A 13 -35.23 13.78 -14.33
N VAL A 14 -34.74 14.30 -13.19
CA VAL A 14 -33.36 14.76 -13.07
C VAL A 14 -32.37 13.61 -13.26
N VAL A 15 -32.64 12.44 -12.67
CA VAL A 15 -31.77 11.26 -12.80
C VAL A 15 -31.69 10.81 -14.25
N GLN A 16 -32.84 10.66 -14.92
CA GLN A 16 -32.90 10.28 -16.33
C GLN A 16 -32.16 11.31 -17.22
N ALA A 17 -32.37 12.61 -16.99
CA ALA A 17 -31.71 13.66 -17.75
C ALA A 17 -30.18 13.62 -17.59
N ARG A 18 -29.67 13.44 -16.37
CA ARG A 18 -28.23 13.38 -16.08
C ARG A 18 -27.57 12.14 -16.67
N PHE A 19 -28.17 10.97 -16.53
CA PHE A 19 -27.65 9.74 -17.14
C PHE A 19 -27.74 9.75 -18.67
N THR A 20 -28.77 10.38 -19.24
CA THR A 20 -28.86 10.58 -20.69
C THR A 20 -27.73 11.47 -21.22
N ALA A 21 -27.49 12.61 -20.56
CA ALA A 21 -26.38 13.49 -20.91
C ALA A 21 -25.02 12.79 -20.76
N LEU A 22 -24.85 12.00 -19.69
CA LEU A 22 -23.62 11.24 -19.46
C LEU A 22 -23.42 10.14 -20.51
N ALA A 23 -24.45 9.37 -20.85
CA ALA A 23 -24.40 8.35 -21.89
C ALA A 23 -24.06 8.95 -23.26
N ALA A 24 -24.64 10.12 -23.59
CA ALA A 24 -24.30 10.84 -24.81
C ALA A 24 -22.83 11.29 -24.83
N ARG A 25 -22.33 11.81 -23.71
CA ARG A 25 -20.91 12.20 -23.57
C ARG A 25 -19.96 11.02 -23.74
N ILE A 26 -20.23 9.91 -23.04
CA ILE A 26 -19.43 8.68 -23.16
C ILE A 26 -19.48 8.17 -24.60
N THR A 27 -20.65 8.17 -25.25
CA THR A 27 -20.79 7.76 -26.65
C THR A 27 -19.96 8.64 -27.59
N HIS A 28 -19.97 9.95 -27.37
CA HIS A 28 -19.17 10.89 -28.14
C HIS A 28 -17.66 10.68 -27.96
N GLU A 29 -17.20 10.52 -26.72
CA GLU A 29 -15.78 10.39 -26.39
C GLU A 29 -15.19 9.02 -26.78
N THR A 30 -15.99 7.95 -26.73
CA THR A 30 -15.53 6.57 -26.96
C THR A 30 -15.91 6.01 -28.33
N GLY A 31 -16.84 6.65 -29.03
CA GLY A 31 -17.44 6.14 -30.27
C GLY A 31 -18.36 4.93 -30.07
N ARG A 32 -18.62 4.51 -28.82
CA ARG A 32 -19.46 3.34 -28.50
C ARG A 32 -20.84 3.78 -28.00
N PRO A 33 -21.94 3.34 -28.63
CA PRO A 33 -23.28 3.65 -28.14
C PRO A 33 -23.49 3.19 -26.70
N GLN A 34 -23.91 4.11 -25.83
CA GLN A 34 -24.30 3.83 -24.45
C GLN A 34 -25.76 4.20 -24.22
N THR A 35 -26.47 3.40 -23.43
CA THR A 35 -27.81 3.74 -22.92
C THR A 35 -27.70 4.35 -21.52
N PRO A 36 -28.63 5.24 -21.12
CA PRO A 36 -28.66 5.78 -19.76
C PRO A 36 -28.65 4.69 -18.69
N GLU A 37 -29.43 3.62 -18.91
CA GLU A 37 -29.54 2.48 -18.00
C GLU A 37 -28.27 1.64 -17.95
N GLY A 38 -27.59 1.47 -19.09
CA GLY A 38 -26.31 0.76 -19.15
C GLY A 38 -25.20 1.51 -18.39
N VAL A 39 -25.19 2.85 -18.47
CA VAL A 39 -24.29 3.68 -17.66
C VAL A 39 -24.63 3.57 -16.18
N ALA A 40 -25.90 3.64 -15.81
CA ALA A 40 -26.34 3.49 -14.41
C ALA A 40 -25.98 2.11 -13.84
N GLU A 41 -26.19 1.03 -14.61
CA GLU A 41 -25.74 -0.32 -14.25
C GLU A 41 -24.22 -0.38 -14.07
N GLY A 42 -23.43 0.28 -14.95
CA GLY A 42 -21.98 0.36 -14.80
C GLY A 42 -21.52 0.97 -13.47
N TYR A 43 -22.22 2.00 -12.97
CA TYR A 43 -21.95 2.56 -11.63
C TYR A 43 -22.23 1.54 -10.52
N VAL A 44 -23.33 0.78 -10.63
CA VAL A 44 -23.65 -0.30 -9.68
C VAL A 44 -22.59 -1.38 -9.72
N ASP A 45 -22.14 -1.78 -10.92
CA ASP A 45 -21.12 -2.81 -11.08
C ASP A 45 -19.77 -2.38 -10.48
N ILE A 46 -19.35 -1.12 -10.69
CA ILE A 46 -18.14 -0.56 -10.05
C ILE A 46 -18.26 -0.61 -8.52
N ALA A 47 -19.40 -0.17 -7.97
CA ALA A 47 -19.64 -0.18 -6.53
C ALA A 47 -19.64 -1.61 -5.96
N VAL A 48 -20.26 -2.57 -6.67
CA VAL A 48 -20.26 -4.00 -6.31
C VAL A 48 -18.84 -4.55 -6.29
N GLN A 49 -18.02 -4.26 -7.30
CA GLN A 49 -16.63 -4.71 -7.36
C GLN A 49 -15.78 -4.09 -6.26
N ALA A 50 -15.97 -2.80 -5.95
CA ALA A 50 -15.28 -2.15 -4.83
C ALA A 50 -15.64 -2.79 -3.48
N MET A 51 -16.94 -3.02 -3.22
CA MET A 51 -17.40 -3.71 -2.01
C MET A 51 -16.86 -5.15 -1.91
N ALA A 52 -16.94 -5.93 -2.99
CA ALA A 52 -16.41 -7.28 -3.04
C ALA A 52 -14.87 -7.29 -2.85
N GLY A 53 -14.16 -6.37 -3.48
CA GLY A 53 -12.72 -6.20 -3.35
C GLY A 53 -12.29 -5.87 -1.91
N ALA A 54 -13.04 -5.01 -1.21
CA ALA A 54 -12.80 -4.70 0.20
C ALA A 54 -13.03 -5.92 1.11
N ILE A 55 -14.13 -6.64 0.92
CA ILE A 55 -14.44 -7.87 1.67
C ILE A 55 -13.34 -8.92 1.43
N LYS A 56 -12.98 -9.19 0.16
CA LYS A 56 -11.92 -10.15 -0.19
C LYS A 56 -10.59 -9.75 0.45
N ARG A 57 -10.19 -8.48 0.38
CA ARG A 57 -8.95 -7.96 0.98
C ARG A 57 -8.87 -8.25 2.48
N ILE A 58 -9.90 -7.85 3.24
CA ILE A 58 -9.92 -8.02 4.71
C ILE A 58 -9.95 -9.50 5.08
N SER A 59 -10.79 -10.30 4.41
CA SER A 59 -10.94 -11.72 4.71
C SER A 59 -9.70 -12.54 4.33
N VAL A 60 -9.10 -12.29 3.16
CA VAL A 60 -7.88 -12.99 2.71
C VAL A 60 -6.68 -12.60 3.56
N ALA A 61 -6.53 -11.33 3.94
CA ALA A 61 -5.47 -10.91 4.88
C ALA A 61 -5.55 -11.62 6.24
N ARG A 62 -6.72 -12.16 6.60
CA ARG A 62 -6.95 -12.98 7.79
C ARG A 62 -6.97 -14.49 7.52
N GLY A 63 -6.74 -14.93 6.28
CA GLY A 63 -6.67 -16.35 5.89
C GLY A 63 -8.01 -17.05 5.64
N TYR A 64 -9.12 -16.32 5.43
CA TYR A 64 -10.45 -16.92 5.24
C TYR A 64 -10.80 -17.16 3.76
N ASP A 65 -11.36 -18.35 3.48
CA ASP A 65 -12.04 -18.66 2.21
C ASP A 65 -13.48 -18.15 2.24
N VAL A 66 -13.70 -16.99 1.61
CA VAL A 66 -15.00 -16.28 1.61
C VAL A 66 -16.14 -17.08 0.99
N THR A 67 -15.85 -18.02 0.08
CA THR A 67 -16.89 -18.76 -0.65
C THR A 67 -17.73 -19.68 0.25
N ARG A 68 -17.19 -20.03 1.43
CA ARG A 68 -17.82 -20.91 2.42
C ARG A 68 -18.75 -20.20 3.40
N TYR A 69 -18.82 -18.87 3.34
CA TYR A 69 -19.59 -18.06 4.27
C TYR A 69 -20.91 -17.59 3.67
N THR A 70 -21.83 -17.21 4.55
CA THR A 70 -23.07 -16.50 4.22
C THR A 70 -22.84 -15.00 4.35
N LEU A 71 -23.20 -14.23 3.33
CA LEU A 71 -23.08 -12.77 3.38
C LEU A 71 -24.18 -12.17 4.24
N GLN A 72 -23.82 -11.52 5.35
CA GLN A 72 -24.76 -10.74 6.15
C GLN A 72 -24.86 -9.31 5.61
N CYS A 73 -26.07 -8.84 5.36
CA CYS A 73 -26.32 -7.51 4.82
C CYS A 73 -27.04 -6.60 5.81
N PHE A 74 -26.61 -5.34 5.86
CA PHE A 74 -27.20 -4.28 6.67
C PHE A 74 -27.05 -2.90 6.00
N GLY A 75 -27.75 -1.90 6.54
CA GLY A 75 -27.79 -0.54 6.02
C GLY A 75 -28.88 -0.31 4.97
N GLY A 76 -29.15 0.96 4.65
CA GLY A 76 -30.28 1.34 3.78
C GLY A 76 -30.13 0.93 2.31
N ALA A 77 -28.90 0.89 1.80
CA ALA A 77 -28.62 0.54 0.40
C ALA A 77 -28.02 -0.87 0.22
N GLY A 78 -27.56 -1.52 1.30
CA GLY A 78 -26.84 -2.79 1.21
C GLY A 78 -27.65 -3.87 0.49
N ALA A 79 -28.94 -3.97 0.80
CA ALA A 79 -29.82 -5.00 0.24
C ALA A 79 -30.14 -4.80 -1.25
N GLN A 80 -29.84 -3.62 -1.81
CA GLN A 80 -29.98 -3.34 -3.24
C GLN A 80 -28.86 -4.00 -4.07
N HIS A 81 -27.71 -4.25 -3.45
CA HIS A 81 -26.50 -4.75 -4.13
C HIS A 81 -26.10 -6.15 -3.70
N VAL A 82 -26.70 -6.68 -2.62
CA VAL A 82 -26.20 -7.86 -1.91
C VAL A 82 -26.10 -9.12 -2.77
N CYS A 83 -27.07 -9.38 -3.65
CA CYS A 83 -27.02 -10.53 -4.56
C CYS A 83 -25.82 -10.43 -5.51
N ARG A 84 -25.57 -9.25 -6.09
CA ARG A 84 -24.42 -9.01 -6.98
C ARG A 84 -23.10 -9.08 -6.25
N VAL A 85 -23.01 -8.55 -5.02
CA VAL A 85 -21.80 -8.65 -4.17
C VAL A 85 -21.52 -10.11 -3.81
N ALA A 86 -22.54 -10.87 -3.41
CA ALA A 86 -22.39 -12.30 -3.12
C ALA A 86 -21.93 -13.07 -4.37
N ASP A 87 -22.47 -12.73 -5.55
CA ASP A 87 -22.03 -13.30 -6.82
C ASP A 87 -20.57 -13.00 -7.15
N ALA A 88 -20.13 -11.75 -7.00
CA ALA A 88 -18.75 -11.33 -7.20
C ALA A 88 -17.77 -12.02 -6.22
N LEU A 89 -18.23 -12.32 -5.00
CA LEU A 89 -17.44 -13.03 -3.97
C LEU A 89 -17.49 -14.55 -4.08
N GLY A 90 -18.24 -15.10 -5.03
CA GLY A 90 -18.37 -16.55 -5.16
C GLY A 90 -19.33 -17.20 -4.15
N MET A 91 -19.98 -16.44 -3.27
CA MET A 91 -20.86 -16.93 -2.21
C MET A 91 -22.22 -17.44 -2.75
N GLN A 92 -22.86 -18.35 -2.00
CA GLN A 92 -24.15 -18.94 -2.37
C GLN A 92 -25.33 -18.51 -1.49
N GLY A 93 -25.04 -17.90 -0.34
CA GLY A 93 -26.04 -17.54 0.66
C GLY A 93 -25.92 -16.08 1.10
N VAL A 94 -27.07 -15.45 1.28
CA VAL A 94 -27.21 -14.12 1.90
C VAL A 94 -28.21 -14.23 3.03
N LEU A 95 -27.97 -13.51 4.13
CA LEU A 95 -28.91 -13.36 5.23
C LEU A 95 -29.18 -11.88 5.49
N ILE A 96 -30.45 -11.51 5.57
CA ILE A 96 -30.92 -10.15 5.88
C ILE A 96 -31.83 -10.22 7.10
N HIS A 97 -31.44 -9.50 8.15
CA HIS A 97 -32.23 -9.38 9.37
C HIS A 97 -33.43 -8.43 9.15
N PRO A 98 -34.61 -8.62 9.78
CA PRO A 98 -35.77 -7.74 9.64
C PRO A 98 -35.49 -6.28 10.01
N LEU A 99 -34.48 -6.08 10.86
CA LEU A 99 -34.01 -4.76 11.27
C LEU A 99 -32.75 -4.31 10.52
N ALA A 100 -32.43 -4.88 9.35
CA ALA A 100 -31.20 -4.60 8.60
C ALA A 100 -30.97 -3.10 8.34
N GLY A 101 -32.04 -2.33 8.07
CA GLY A 101 -31.96 -0.88 7.89
C GLY A 101 -31.60 -0.09 9.15
N VAL A 102 -31.78 -0.67 10.34
CA VAL A 102 -31.47 -0.07 11.66
C VAL A 102 -30.62 -0.99 12.53
N LEU A 103 -29.87 -1.90 11.89
CA LEU A 103 -29.18 -2.99 12.59
C LEU A 103 -28.15 -2.49 13.59
N SER A 104 -27.55 -1.33 13.33
CA SER A 104 -26.62 -0.67 14.27
C SER A 104 -27.29 -0.31 15.59
N ALA A 105 -28.53 0.21 15.56
CA ALA A 105 -29.27 0.55 16.79
C ALA A 105 -29.69 -0.73 17.55
N TYR A 106 -30.12 -1.76 16.83
CA TYR A 106 -30.40 -3.07 17.42
C TYR A 106 -29.13 -3.69 18.05
N GLY A 107 -28.01 -3.63 17.33
CA GLY A 107 -26.70 -4.09 17.79
C GLY A 107 -26.21 -3.33 19.02
N MET A 108 -26.40 -2.01 19.08
CA MET A 108 -26.09 -1.22 20.28
C MET A 108 -26.88 -1.68 21.52
N GLY A 109 -28.15 -2.02 21.37
CA GLY A 109 -28.98 -2.54 22.48
C GLY A 109 -28.58 -3.96 22.92
N LEU A 110 -28.10 -4.79 22.00
CA LEU A 110 -27.60 -6.14 22.27
C LEU A 110 -26.15 -6.18 22.75
N ALA A 111 -25.36 -5.16 22.43
CA ALA A 111 -23.93 -5.16 22.67
C ALA A 111 -23.63 -5.30 24.16
N GLN A 112 -22.75 -6.25 24.48
CA GLN A 112 -22.18 -6.34 25.81
C GLN A 112 -21.21 -5.17 26.00
N GLN A 113 -21.19 -4.63 27.21
CA GLN A 113 -20.13 -3.73 27.61
C GLN A 113 -18.84 -4.53 27.77
N THR A 114 -17.74 -4.03 27.23
CA THR A 114 -16.45 -4.72 27.23
C THR A 114 -15.38 -3.87 27.91
N ALA A 115 -14.58 -4.48 28.77
CA ALA A 115 -13.35 -3.92 29.32
C ALA A 115 -12.17 -4.76 28.82
N MET A 116 -11.29 -4.17 28.01
CA MET A 116 -10.13 -4.86 27.45
C MET A 116 -8.86 -4.27 28.06
N LEU A 117 -8.11 -5.10 28.76
CA LEU A 117 -6.90 -4.73 29.47
C LEU A 117 -5.74 -5.60 29.00
N GLU A 118 -4.56 -5.01 28.85
CA GLU A 118 -3.39 -5.69 28.31
C GLU A 118 -2.14 -5.31 29.10
N ARG A 119 -1.18 -6.23 29.17
CA ARG A 119 0.14 -5.99 29.77
C ARG A 119 1.22 -6.75 29.02
N SER A 120 2.29 -6.05 28.63
CA SER A 120 3.48 -6.64 28.01
C SER A 120 4.24 -7.52 29.01
N VAL A 121 4.79 -8.63 28.55
CA VAL A 121 5.51 -9.63 29.36
C VAL A 121 6.91 -9.88 28.81
N GLU A 122 7.04 -10.03 27.49
CA GLU A 122 8.31 -10.29 26.79
C GLU A 122 9.15 -11.44 27.39
N ALA A 123 8.60 -12.66 27.32
CA ALA A 123 9.26 -13.87 27.83
C ALA A 123 9.17 -15.05 26.85
N VAL A 124 10.24 -15.85 26.76
CA VAL A 124 10.20 -17.11 26.01
C VAL A 124 9.10 -18.01 26.59
N LEU A 125 8.30 -18.61 25.70
CA LEU A 125 7.21 -19.51 26.06
C LEU A 125 7.76 -20.83 26.58
N ASP A 126 7.74 -20.99 27.89
CA ASP A 126 8.03 -22.22 28.62
C ASP A 126 7.07 -22.40 29.82
N ALA A 127 7.27 -23.45 30.60
CA ALA A 127 6.41 -23.73 31.75
C ALA A 127 6.51 -22.67 32.87
N GLU A 128 7.68 -22.04 33.04
CA GLU A 128 7.91 -21.03 34.05
C GLU A 128 7.26 -19.69 33.67
N ALA A 129 7.37 -19.29 32.41
CA ALA A 129 6.68 -18.13 31.86
C ALA A 129 5.17 -18.27 31.99
N VAL A 130 4.62 -19.47 31.75
CA VAL A 130 3.19 -19.75 31.98
C VAL A 130 2.80 -19.56 33.45
N GLN A 131 3.66 -19.93 34.41
CA GLN A 131 3.40 -19.67 35.83
C GLN A 131 3.48 -18.17 36.16
N ARG A 132 4.41 -17.42 35.55
CA ARG A 132 4.58 -15.98 35.75
C ARG A 132 3.40 -15.15 35.22
N ILE A 133 2.77 -15.54 34.13
CA ILE A 133 1.65 -14.78 33.55
C ILE A 133 0.30 -14.97 34.25
N ARG A 134 0.10 -16.09 34.97
CA ARG A 134 -1.15 -16.36 35.68
C ARG A 134 -1.56 -15.28 36.70
N PRO A 135 -0.66 -14.79 37.59
CA PRO A 135 -1.03 -13.70 38.49
C PRO A 135 -1.32 -12.39 37.75
N LEU A 136 -0.62 -12.11 36.64
CA LEU A 136 -0.88 -10.93 35.81
C LEU A 136 -2.28 -10.99 35.19
N LEU A 137 -2.65 -12.14 34.61
CA LEU A 137 -3.99 -12.38 34.08
C LEU A 137 -5.07 -12.23 35.14
N ALA A 138 -4.84 -12.78 36.35
CA ALA A 138 -5.79 -12.64 37.46
C ALA A 138 -5.98 -11.17 37.90
N GLU A 139 -4.90 -10.38 37.93
CA GLU A 139 -4.94 -8.94 38.21
C GLU A 139 -5.74 -8.18 37.15
N LEU A 140 -5.43 -8.42 35.87
CA LEU A 140 -6.16 -7.81 34.74
C LEU A 140 -7.64 -8.23 34.74
N ALA A 141 -7.95 -9.48 35.05
CA ALA A 141 -9.33 -9.97 35.18
C ALA A 141 -10.09 -9.28 36.32
N ALA A 142 -9.44 -9.08 37.47
CA ALA A 142 -10.05 -8.34 38.57
C ALA A 142 -10.32 -6.88 38.18
N SER A 143 -9.38 -6.22 37.51
CA SER A 143 -9.56 -4.85 37.01
C SER A 143 -10.65 -4.75 35.94
N ALA A 144 -10.74 -5.70 35.01
CA ALA A 144 -11.79 -5.72 33.99
C ALA A 144 -13.18 -5.90 34.62
N ARG A 145 -13.30 -6.78 35.62
CA ARG A 145 -14.55 -6.95 36.39
C ARG A 145 -14.94 -5.69 37.15
N ALA A 146 -13.98 -5.01 37.77
CA ALA A 146 -14.23 -3.76 38.47
C ALA A 146 -14.74 -2.67 37.53
N GLN A 147 -14.09 -2.48 36.37
CA GLN A 147 -14.51 -1.49 35.36
C GLN A 147 -15.93 -1.74 34.84
N LEU A 148 -16.33 -2.99 34.64
CA LEU A 148 -17.69 -3.34 34.19
C LEU A 148 -18.72 -3.20 35.31
N THR A 149 -18.34 -3.52 36.55
CA THR A 149 -19.22 -3.33 37.72
C THR A 149 -19.51 -1.84 37.96
N ASP A 150 -18.50 -0.98 37.83
CA ASP A 150 -18.63 0.48 37.93
C ASP A 150 -19.55 1.07 36.83
N GLN A 151 -19.66 0.39 35.69
CA GLN A 151 -20.60 0.73 34.60
C GLN A 151 -22.00 0.13 34.81
N GLY A 152 -22.26 -0.51 35.95
CA GLY A 152 -23.58 -1.03 36.32
C GLY A 152 -23.86 -2.47 35.84
N VAL A 153 -22.84 -3.21 35.39
CA VAL A 153 -22.99 -4.63 35.03
C VAL A 153 -22.96 -5.49 36.30
N ALA A 154 -23.99 -6.31 36.51
CA ALA A 154 -24.03 -7.25 37.63
C ALA A 154 -22.86 -8.26 37.56
N PRO A 155 -22.11 -8.52 38.67
CA PRO A 155 -20.92 -9.38 38.67
C PRO A 155 -21.14 -10.78 38.08
N GLU A 156 -22.29 -11.39 38.33
CA GLU A 156 -22.70 -12.70 37.82
C GLU A 156 -22.94 -12.72 36.30
N ARG A 157 -23.09 -11.55 35.67
CA ARG A 157 -23.24 -11.38 34.22
C ARG A 157 -21.94 -11.01 33.51
N ILE A 158 -20.80 -11.01 34.22
CA ILE A 158 -19.49 -10.70 33.65
C ILE A 158 -18.73 -11.99 33.34
N ALA A 159 -18.58 -12.28 32.05
CA ALA A 159 -17.64 -13.26 31.54
C ALA A 159 -16.26 -12.61 31.33
N VAL A 160 -15.20 -13.39 31.51
CA VAL A 160 -13.84 -12.92 31.28
C VAL A 160 -13.13 -13.93 30.38
N VAL A 161 -12.49 -13.45 29.33
CA VAL A 161 -11.67 -14.23 28.41
C VAL A 161 -10.23 -13.78 28.55
N GLU A 162 -9.36 -14.72 28.88
CA GLU A 162 -7.93 -14.49 29.02
C GLU A 162 -7.21 -14.98 27.76
N ARG A 163 -6.30 -14.17 27.22
CA ARG A 163 -5.51 -14.50 26.02
C ARG A 163 -4.03 -14.21 26.22
N VAL A 164 -3.21 -15.00 25.55
CA VAL A 164 -1.76 -14.80 25.43
C VAL A 164 -1.44 -14.39 24.00
N HIS A 165 -0.62 -13.36 23.85
CA HIS A 165 -0.15 -12.88 22.56
C HIS A 165 1.21 -13.52 22.31
N LEU A 166 1.26 -14.43 21.34
CA LEU A 166 2.47 -15.18 21.00
C LEU A 166 3.02 -14.75 19.65
N ARG A 167 4.34 -14.65 19.55
CA ARG A 167 5.06 -14.42 18.28
C ARG A 167 6.28 -15.31 18.20
N TYR A 168 6.80 -15.53 16.98
CA TYR A 168 8.13 -16.12 16.84
C TYR A 168 9.18 -15.11 17.30
N GLU A 169 10.22 -15.59 17.98
CA GLU A 169 11.38 -14.78 18.33
C GLU A 169 11.95 -14.07 17.09
N GLY A 170 12.26 -12.79 17.24
CA GLY A 170 12.72 -11.97 16.11
C GLY A 170 11.62 -11.50 15.14
N THR A 171 10.34 -11.73 15.43
CA THR A 171 9.20 -11.21 14.65
C THR A 171 8.32 -10.27 15.49
N ASP A 172 7.59 -9.35 14.87
CA ASP A 172 6.72 -8.35 15.55
C ASP A 172 5.21 -8.63 15.42
N SER A 173 4.82 -9.76 14.83
CA SER A 173 3.40 -10.10 14.65
C SER A 173 2.97 -11.15 15.67
N ALA A 174 2.35 -10.72 16.77
CA ALA A 174 1.67 -11.65 17.66
C ALA A 174 0.33 -12.13 17.11
N LEU A 175 0.04 -13.39 17.45
CA LEU A 175 -1.27 -13.99 17.33
C LEU A 175 -1.79 -14.30 18.74
N GLN A 176 -3.05 -14.00 18.96
CA GLN A 176 -3.73 -14.29 20.22
C GLN A 176 -4.10 -15.77 20.27
N VAL A 177 -3.79 -16.42 21.38
CA VAL A 177 -4.20 -17.79 21.70
C VAL A 177 -4.83 -17.84 23.09
N GLU A 178 -5.69 -18.83 23.33
CA GLU A 178 -6.26 -19.08 24.65
C GLU A 178 -5.17 -19.51 25.65
N VAL A 179 -5.28 -19.05 26.90
CA VAL A 179 -4.34 -19.40 27.97
C VAL A 179 -4.41 -20.89 28.26
N SER A 180 -3.30 -21.59 28.09
CA SER A 180 -3.21 -23.04 28.32
C SER A 180 -1.80 -23.45 28.77
N THR A 181 -1.45 -24.72 28.61
CA THR A 181 -0.06 -25.18 28.75
C THR A 181 0.80 -24.65 27.60
N ALA A 182 2.11 -24.52 27.80
CA ALA A 182 3.04 -24.04 26.76
C ALA A 182 2.95 -24.86 25.46
N ALA A 183 2.77 -26.18 25.56
CA ALA A 183 2.62 -27.05 24.39
C ALA A 183 1.32 -26.80 23.62
N ALA A 184 0.19 -26.65 24.32
CA ALA A 184 -1.10 -26.38 23.68
C ALA A 184 -1.13 -25.00 23.01
N MET A 185 -0.60 -23.98 23.70
CA MET A 185 -0.50 -22.63 23.15
C MET A 185 0.42 -22.58 21.92
N ARG A 186 1.55 -23.31 21.93
CA ARG A 186 2.41 -23.47 20.75
C ARG A 186 1.66 -24.09 19.58
N ALA A 187 0.93 -25.18 19.79
CA ALA A 187 0.19 -25.84 18.72
C ALA A 187 -0.90 -24.93 18.12
N ALA A 188 -1.66 -24.23 18.98
CA ALA A 188 -2.67 -23.26 18.55
C ALA A 188 -2.04 -22.11 17.76
N PHE A 189 -0.92 -21.56 18.25
CA PHE A 189 -0.16 -20.53 17.54
C PHE A 189 0.32 -21.02 16.18
N GLU A 190 0.97 -22.18 16.10
CA GLU A 190 1.52 -22.71 14.84
C GLU A 190 0.42 -23.02 13.82
N GLN A 191 -0.77 -23.45 14.27
CA GLN A 191 -1.92 -23.63 13.39
C GLN A 191 -2.43 -22.30 12.85
N ALA A 192 -2.66 -21.31 13.72
CA ALA A 192 -3.10 -19.98 13.32
C ALA A 192 -2.05 -19.27 12.43
N TYR A 193 -0.77 -19.44 12.74
CA TYR A 193 0.35 -18.91 11.97
C TYR A 193 0.44 -19.56 10.60
N LEU A 194 0.29 -20.89 10.51
CA LEU A 194 0.27 -21.59 9.23
C LEU A 194 -0.91 -21.17 8.36
N GLN A 195 -2.10 -20.96 8.94
CA GLN A 195 -3.27 -20.47 8.22
C GLN A 195 -3.06 -19.06 7.67
N ARG A 196 -2.39 -18.19 8.43
CA ARG A 196 -2.20 -16.78 8.05
C ARG A 196 -1.00 -16.54 7.14
N PHE A 197 0.11 -17.24 7.35
CA PHE A 197 1.39 -16.97 6.70
C PHE A 197 1.88 -18.12 5.81
N ALA A 198 1.14 -19.24 5.74
CA ALA A 198 1.41 -20.40 4.87
C ALA A 198 2.76 -21.10 5.09
N HIS A 199 3.45 -20.86 6.22
CA HIS A 199 4.67 -21.58 6.61
C HIS A 199 4.83 -21.62 8.13
N ARG A 200 5.85 -22.33 8.64
CA ARG A 200 6.24 -22.38 10.07
C ARG A 200 7.73 -22.05 10.22
N MET A 201 8.13 -21.59 11.39
CA MET A 201 9.55 -21.37 11.76
C MET A 201 9.95 -22.30 12.92
N PRO A 202 10.04 -23.63 12.70
CA PRO A 202 10.18 -24.62 13.78
C PRO A 202 11.47 -24.49 14.60
N GLN A 203 12.48 -23.81 14.04
CA GLN A 203 13.77 -23.58 14.69
C GLN A 203 13.75 -22.37 15.63
N ARG A 204 12.68 -21.56 15.64
CA ARG A 204 12.58 -20.35 16.47
C ARG A 204 11.75 -20.60 17.72
N SER A 205 12.18 -20.01 18.82
CA SER A 205 11.41 -19.95 20.07
C SER A 205 10.12 -19.12 19.88
N LEU A 206 9.12 -19.38 20.72
CA LEU A 206 7.94 -18.50 20.81
C LEU A 206 8.15 -17.57 21.99
N VAL A 207 7.72 -16.32 21.83
CA VAL A 207 7.77 -15.28 22.86
C VAL A 207 6.33 -14.88 23.20
N ILE A 208 6.05 -14.82 24.49
CA ILE A 208 4.88 -14.16 25.06
C ILE A 208 5.17 -12.65 25.00
N GLU A 209 4.59 -11.98 24.01
CA GLU A 209 4.69 -10.53 23.87
C GLU A 209 3.90 -9.84 24.98
N ALA A 210 2.63 -10.21 25.09
CA ALA A 210 1.68 -9.64 26.04
C ALA A 210 0.65 -10.67 26.52
N VAL A 211 -0.05 -10.30 27.56
CA VAL A 211 -1.28 -10.97 27.99
C VAL A 211 -2.42 -9.96 28.01
N SER A 212 -3.59 -10.39 27.57
CA SER A 212 -4.77 -9.54 27.54
C SER A 212 -5.95 -10.25 28.18
N VAL A 213 -6.79 -9.45 28.83
CA VAL A 213 -8.05 -9.90 29.40
C VAL A 213 -9.18 -9.06 28.85
N GLU A 214 -10.19 -9.72 28.31
CA GLU A 214 -11.43 -9.12 27.86
C GLU A 214 -12.54 -9.54 28.82
N GLY A 215 -12.99 -8.60 29.65
CA GLY A 215 -14.25 -8.73 30.36
C GLY A 215 -15.40 -8.32 29.45
N ALA A 216 -16.46 -9.11 29.40
CA ALA A 216 -17.68 -8.77 28.69
C ALA A 216 -18.91 -9.08 29.56
N GLY A 217 -19.86 -8.15 29.61
CA GLY A 217 -21.10 -8.35 30.37
C GLY A 217 -22.14 -7.27 30.09
N GLY A 218 -23.34 -7.48 30.61
CA GLY A 218 -24.49 -6.61 30.31
C GLY A 218 -25.15 -6.98 28.98
N GLY A 219 -25.67 -5.98 28.27
CA GLY A 219 -26.54 -6.13 27.09
C GLY A 219 -27.95 -6.60 27.48
N ASP A 220 -28.98 -6.10 26.80
CA ASP A 220 -30.31 -6.67 26.96
C ASP A 220 -30.45 -7.89 26.07
N ALA A 221 -30.96 -9.00 26.62
CA ALA A 221 -31.49 -10.07 25.80
C ALA A 221 -32.82 -9.56 25.21
N VAL A 222 -32.76 -8.73 24.17
CA VAL A 222 -33.94 -8.43 23.37
C VAL A 222 -34.37 -9.78 22.80
N GLY A 223 -35.45 -10.34 23.37
CA GLY A 223 -35.88 -11.69 23.07
C GLY A 223 -35.97 -11.88 21.56
N ALA A 224 -35.29 -12.90 21.05
CA ALA A 224 -35.46 -13.32 19.66
C ALA A 224 -36.95 -13.45 19.40
N LEU A 225 -37.45 -12.87 18.30
CA LEU A 225 -38.84 -13.02 17.91
C LEU A 225 -39.16 -14.51 17.91
N ALA A 226 -40.21 -14.89 18.66
CA ALA A 226 -40.62 -16.28 18.72
C ALA A 226 -40.83 -16.80 17.30
N PRO A 227 -40.25 -17.97 16.94
CA PRO A 227 -40.38 -18.50 15.59
C PRO A 227 -41.86 -18.72 15.28
N ALA A 228 -42.32 -18.14 14.19
CA ALA A 228 -43.69 -18.27 13.73
C ALA A 228 -43.85 -19.50 12.83
N ASP A 229 -45.07 -20.02 12.75
CA ASP A 229 -45.39 -21.14 11.85
C ASP A 229 -45.13 -20.75 10.39
N GLU A 230 -44.41 -21.63 9.68
CA GLU A 230 -44.11 -21.44 8.27
C GLU A 230 -45.30 -21.84 7.39
N THR A 231 -45.62 -20.99 6.41
CA THR A 231 -46.58 -21.24 5.32
C THR A 231 -45.81 -21.30 4.00
N PRO A 232 -45.37 -22.49 3.57
CA PRO A 232 -44.62 -22.64 2.32
C PRO A 232 -45.43 -22.19 1.10
N GLY A 233 -44.80 -21.46 0.19
CA GLY A 233 -45.41 -21.04 -1.07
C GLY A 233 -44.83 -19.71 -1.59
N PRO A 234 -45.24 -19.27 -2.79
CA PRO A 234 -44.81 -17.97 -3.31
C PRO A 234 -45.44 -16.83 -2.48
N ALA A 235 -44.68 -15.76 -2.26
CA ALA A 235 -45.20 -14.55 -1.62
C ALA A 235 -46.18 -13.80 -2.56
N PRO A 236 -47.15 -13.05 -2.02
CA PRO A 236 -48.11 -12.33 -2.83
C PRO A 236 -47.43 -11.18 -3.60
N ILE A 237 -47.58 -11.19 -4.93
CA ILE A 237 -47.10 -10.11 -5.80
C ILE A 237 -48.05 -8.92 -5.67
N HIS A 238 -47.53 -7.76 -5.27
CA HIS A 238 -48.31 -6.52 -5.18
C HIS A 238 -48.54 -5.92 -6.57
N ARG A 239 -47.49 -5.84 -7.39
CA ARG A 239 -47.55 -5.48 -8.82
C ARG A 239 -46.31 -5.95 -9.57
N ARG A 240 -46.35 -5.84 -10.90
CA ARG A 240 -45.19 -6.04 -11.78
C ARG A 240 -44.50 -4.70 -12.06
N VAL A 241 -43.17 -4.71 -12.09
CA VAL A 241 -42.33 -3.51 -12.32
C VAL A 241 -41.19 -3.83 -13.27
N ARG A 242 -40.71 -2.81 -13.99
CA ARG A 242 -39.57 -2.94 -14.90
C ARG A 242 -38.26 -2.80 -14.14
N LEU A 243 -37.37 -3.78 -14.24
CA LEU A 243 -36.05 -3.78 -13.61
C LEU A 243 -34.97 -3.89 -14.68
N TYR A 244 -33.97 -3.02 -14.65
CA TYR A 244 -32.83 -3.14 -15.57
C TYR A 244 -31.68 -3.86 -14.88
N GLY A 245 -31.17 -4.91 -15.50
CA GLY A 245 -30.06 -5.70 -14.97
C GLY A 245 -29.49 -6.67 -15.99
N GLY A 246 -28.17 -6.89 -15.99
CA GLY A 246 -27.51 -7.75 -16.97
C GLY A 246 -27.67 -7.25 -18.41
N GLY A 247 -27.67 -5.92 -18.59
CA GLY A 247 -27.81 -5.27 -19.91
C GLY A 247 -29.20 -5.37 -20.55
N ALA A 248 -30.22 -5.79 -19.80
CA ALA A 248 -31.57 -5.94 -20.31
C ALA A 248 -32.63 -5.53 -19.27
N TRP A 249 -33.82 -5.19 -19.78
CA TRP A 249 -34.99 -4.96 -18.96
C TRP A 249 -35.73 -6.27 -18.68
N HIS A 250 -36.09 -6.48 -17.42
CA HIS A 250 -36.85 -7.62 -16.90
C HIS A 250 -38.20 -7.16 -16.36
N ASP A 251 -39.18 -8.06 -16.40
CA ASP A 251 -40.49 -7.87 -15.74
C ASP A 251 -40.47 -8.51 -14.35
N GLY A 252 -40.12 -7.69 -13.35
CA GLY A 252 -39.90 -8.13 -11.97
C GLY A 252 -41.15 -8.06 -11.10
N ALA A 253 -41.19 -8.89 -10.06
CA ALA A 253 -42.23 -8.79 -9.04
C ALA A 253 -41.89 -7.69 -8.03
N LEU A 254 -42.84 -6.79 -7.74
CA LEU A 254 -42.80 -5.96 -6.55
C LEU A 254 -43.63 -6.63 -5.46
N VAL A 255 -42.98 -6.99 -4.36
CA VAL A 255 -43.58 -7.63 -3.20
C VAL A 255 -43.47 -6.67 -2.02
N LEU A 256 -44.57 -6.45 -1.30
CA LEU A 256 -44.54 -5.67 -0.05
C LEU A 256 -44.19 -6.64 1.09
N ARG A 257 -43.13 -6.33 1.83
CA ARG A 257 -42.64 -7.25 2.86
C ARG A 257 -43.68 -7.59 3.92
N ASP A 258 -44.49 -6.61 4.32
CA ASP A 258 -45.52 -6.76 5.34
C ASP A 258 -46.64 -7.72 4.93
N ALA A 259 -46.77 -8.01 3.64
CA ALA A 259 -47.72 -8.99 3.11
C ALA A 259 -47.16 -10.42 3.08
N CYS A 260 -45.86 -10.60 3.31
CA CYS A 260 -45.23 -11.92 3.31
C CYS A 260 -45.41 -12.64 4.65
N ARG A 261 -45.56 -13.96 4.60
CA ARG A 261 -45.57 -14.85 5.77
C ARG A 261 -44.29 -15.67 5.84
N PRO A 262 -43.83 -16.05 7.05
CA PRO A 262 -42.77 -17.04 7.21
C PRO A 262 -43.05 -18.30 6.39
N GLY A 263 -42.01 -18.92 5.83
CA GLY A 263 -42.08 -20.03 4.88
C GLY A 263 -42.24 -19.62 3.41
N GLN A 264 -42.71 -18.40 3.12
CA GLN A 264 -42.91 -17.96 1.74
C GLN A 264 -41.58 -17.61 1.04
N HIS A 265 -41.58 -17.68 -0.29
CA HIS A 265 -40.42 -17.35 -1.12
C HIS A 265 -40.75 -16.37 -2.25
N VAL A 266 -39.73 -15.69 -2.74
CA VAL A 266 -39.76 -14.76 -3.88
C VAL A 266 -38.58 -15.09 -4.79
N ASP A 267 -38.89 -15.50 -6.02
CA ASP A 267 -37.87 -15.74 -7.05
C ASP A 267 -37.52 -14.43 -7.76
N GLY A 268 -36.23 -14.22 -8.00
CA GLY A 268 -35.73 -13.08 -8.78
C GLY A 268 -36.00 -13.25 -10.28
N PRO A 269 -36.15 -12.15 -11.06
CA PRO A 269 -35.97 -10.75 -10.66
C PRO A 269 -37.15 -10.19 -9.85
N ALA A 270 -36.87 -9.61 -8.69
CA ALA A 270 -37.90 -9.03 -7.82
C ALA A 270 -37.37 -7.93 -6.91
N ILE A 271 -38.27 -7.05 -6.46
CA ILE A 271 -38.05 -6.10 -5.37
C ILE A 271 -38.94 -6.51 -4.20
N LEU A 272 -38.35 -6.65 -3.01
CA LEU A 272 -39.09 -6.65 -1.74
C LEU A 272 -38.95 -5.26 -1.12
N ALA A 273 -40.07 -4.56 -0.99
CA ALA A 273 -40.11 -3.22 -0.40
C ALA A 273 -40.44 -3.32 1.10
N GLU A 274 -39.59 -2.70 1.92
CA GLU A 274 -39.75 -2.52 3.36
C GLU A 274 -39.77 -1.02 3.71
N ALA A 275 -40.25 -0.68 4.91
CA ALA A 275 -40.32 0.72 5.35
C ALA A 275 -38.93 1.41 5.41
N ASN A 276 -37.86 0.65 5.66
CA ASN A 276 -36.51 1.17 5.88
C ASN A 276 -35.47 0.67 4.86
N THR A 277 -35.85 -0.19 3.91
CA THR A 277 -34.92 -0.73 2.90
C THR A 277 -35.64 -1.19 1.64
N THR A 278 -34.90 -1.27 0.54
CA THR A 278 -35.34 -1.87 -0.72
C THR A 278 -34.42 -3.03 -1.03
N ILE A 279 -35.00 -4.22 -1.14
CA ILE A 279 -34.26 -5.46 -1.28
C ILE A 279 -34.41 -5.95 -2.71
N VAL A 280 -33.29 -6.11 -3.42
CA VAL A 280 -33.29 -6.58 -4.81
C VAL A 280 -32.90 -8.06 -4.85
N VAL A 281 -33.80 -8.88 -5.37
CA VAL A 281 -33.56 -10.31 -5.65
C VAL A 281 -33.21 -10.42 -7.13
N GLU A 282 -31.92 -10.62 -7.41
CA GLU A 282 -31.41 -10.70 -8.78
C GLU A 282 -31.88 -11.99 -9.48
N PRO A 283 -31.92 -12.02 -10.83
CA PRO A 283 -32.19 -13.25 -11.58
C PRO A 283 -31.36 -14.45 -11.11
N GLY A 284 -32.04 -15.58 -10.87
CA GLY A 284 -31.41 -16.81 -10.41
C GLY A 284 -31.16 -16.89 -8.90
N TRP A 285 -31.52 -15.84 -8.14
CA TRP A 285 -31.63 -15.86 -6.68
C TRP A 285 -33.08 -16.09 -6.23
N CYS A 286 -33.25 -16.68 -5.06
CA CYS A 286 -34.53 -16.85 -4.40
C CYS A 286 -34.42 -16.38 -2.96
N ALA A 287 -35.35 -15.53 -2.53
CA ALA A 287 -35.44 -15.02 -1.17
C ALA A 287 -36.55 -15.76 -0.41
N ARG A 288 -36.23 -16.40 0.72
CA ARG A 288 -37.18 -17.09 1.60
C ARG A 288 -37.31 -16.36 2.92
N ILE A 289 -38.55 -16.20 3.39
CA ILE A 289 -38.82 -15.67 4.72
C ILE A 289 -38.76 -16.84 5.70
N THR A 290 -37.85 -16.77 6.67
CA THR A 290 -37.68 -17.81 7.69
C THR A 290 -38.70 -17.69 8.83
N ALA A 291 -38.83 -18.72 9.67
CA ALA A 291 -39.63 -18.67 10.91
C ALA A 291 -39.29 -17.49 11.84
N ALA A 292 -38.02 -17.05 11.88
CA ALA A 292 -37.56 -15.89 12.65
C ALA A 292 -37.76 -14.55 11.91
N ASN A 293 -38.51 -14.56 10.81
CA ASN A 293 -38.78 -13.43 9.94
C ASN A 293 -37.55 -12.85 9.20
N HIS A 294 -36.38 -13.51 9.29
CA HIS A 294 -35.23 -13.19 8.44
C HIS A 294 -35.52 -13.48 6.97
N ILE A 295 -34.85 -12.77 6.07
CA ILE A 295 -34.79 -13.12 4.65
C ILE A 295 -33.50 -13.89 4.40
N GLU A 296 -33.63 -15.16 4.06
CA GLU A 296 -32.55 -16.03 3.61
C GLU A 296 -32.59 -16.06 2.08
N MET A 297 -31.55 -15.56 1.41
CA MET A 297 -31.45 -15.69 -0.04
C MET A 297 -30.46 -16.77 -0.41
N ARG A 298 -30.86 -17.61 -1.37
CA ARG A 298 -30.00 -18.65 -1.93
C ARG A 298 -29.94 -18.53 -3.42
N ARG A 299 -28.75 -18.76 -3.96
CA ARG A 299 -28.57 -18.91 -5.39
C ARG A 299 -29.14 -20.26 -5.85
N GLN A 300 -30.08 -20.22 -6.80
CA GLN A 300 -30.72 -21.43 -7.32
C GLN A 300 -30.26 -21.79 -8.74
N ALA A 301 -29.97 -20.78 -9.57
CA ALA A 301 -29.45 -21.02 -10.91
C ALA A 301 -27.90 -20.94 -10.94
N PRO A 302 -27.23 -21.73 -11.78
CA PRO A 302 -25.82 -21.47 -12.11
C PRO A 302 -25.66 -20.03 -12.61
N ARG A 303 -24.50 -19.42 -12.39
CA ARG A 303 -24.17 -18.09 -12.91
C ARG A 303 -24.35 -18.04 -14.42
N THR A 304 -25.49 -17.53 -14.88
CA THR A 304 -25.76 -17.32 -16.30
C THR A 304 -24.90 -16.17 -16.78
N GLY A 305 -23.89 -16.51 -17.58
CA GLY A 305 -23.17 -15.56 -18.43
C GLY A 305 -22.54 -14.41 -17.67
N ALA A 306 -21.32 -14.63 -17.16
CA ALA A 306 -20.34 -13.56 -17.26
C ALA A 306 -20.42 -13.06 -18.71
N ARG A 307 -20.82 -11.80 -18.90
CA ARG A 307 -20.82 -11.13 -20.21
C ARG A 307 -19.52 -11.59 -20.88
N ARG A 308 -19.59 -12.28 -22.04
CA ARG A 308 -18.38 -12.78 -22.71
C ARG A 308 -17.51 -11.56 -22.93
N LEU A 309 -16.50 -11.40 -22.07
CA LEU A 309 -15.69 -10.20 -22.08
C LEU A 309 -15.00 -10.17 -23.43
N ALA A 310 -15.29 -9.14 -24.20
CA ALA A 310 -14.59 -8.89 -25.44
C ALA A 310 -13.19 -8.36 -25.09
N THR A 311 -12.25 -8.56 -26.01
CA THR A 311 -10.92 -7.94 -25.95
C THR A 311 -10.95 -6.44 -26.24
N GLU A 312 -12.10 -5.91 -26.66
CA GLU A 312 -12.30 -4.49 -26.94
C GLU A 312 -12.47 -3.67 -25.64
N ALA A 313 -11.85 -2.48 -25.60
CA ALA A 313 -11.84 -1.59 -24.42
C ALA A 313 -13.22 -1.08 -23.97
N ASP A 314 -13.89 -1.76 -23.04
CA ASP A 314 -15.10 -1.24 -22.39
C ASP A 314 -14.71 -0.32 -21.22
N PRO A 315 -15.18 0.94 -21.15
CA PRO A 315 -14.81 1.88 -20.08
C PRO A 315 -15.13 1.39 -18.66
N VAL A 316 -16.23 0.65 -18.48
CA VAL A 316 -16.61 0.08 -17.17
C VAL A 316 -15.63 -1.05 -16.84
N MET A 317 -15.40 -1.95 -17.78
CA MET A 317 -14.47 -3.06 -17.55
C MET A 317 -13.03 -2.60 -17.40
N LEU A 318 -12.64 -1.48 -18.02
CA LEU A 318 -11.32 -0.87 -17.84
C LEU A 318 -11.09 -0.49 -16.38
N GLU A 319 -12.09 0.13 -15.76
CA GLU A 319 -12.04 0.47 -14.33
C GLU A 319 -12.04 -0.79 -13.45
N VAL A 320 -12.82 -1.80 -13.81
CA VAL A 320 -12.82 -3.09 -13.10
C VAL A 320 -11.44 -3.76 -13.15
N PHE A 321 -10.86 -3.92 -14.34
CA PHE A 321 -9.55 -4.54 -14.50
C PHE A 321 -8.42 -3.72 -13.84
N ASN A 322 -8.50 -2.39 -13.90
CA ASN A 322 -7.61 -1.51 -13.17
C ASN A 322 -7.61 -1.84 -11.66
N ASN A 323 -8.79 -1.86 -11.04
CA ASN A 323 -8.94 -2.20 -9.63
C ASN A 323 -8.49 -3.64 -9.31
N LEU A 324 -8.77 -4.60 -10.19
CA LEU A 324 -8.32 -5.99 -10.01
C LEU A 324 -6.80 -6.11 -10.02
N PHE A 325 -6.10 -5.50 -10.99
CA PHE A 325 -4.64 -5.53 -11.04
C PHE A 325 -4.00 -4.84 -9.82
N MET A 326 -4.54 -3.68 -9.42
CA MET A 326 -4.08 -2.99 -8.21
C MET A 326 -4.30 -3.83 -6.95
N ASN A 327 -5.45 -4.47 -6.81
CA ASN A 327 -5.76 -5.34 -5.68
C ASN A 327 -4.79 -6.52 -5.57
N ILE A 328 -4.41 -7.13 -6.70
CA ILE A 328 -3.40 -8.20 -6.71
C ILE A 328 -2.05 -7.68 -6.19
N ALA A 329 -1.59 -6.52 -6.67
CA ALA A 329 -0.35 -5.90 -6.20
C ALA A 329 -0.38 -5.57 -4.70
N GLU A 330 -1.51 -5.07 -4.19
CA GLU A 330 -1.73 -4.81 -2.76
C GLU A 330 -1.74 -6.09 -1.93
N GLN A 331 -2.36 -7.18 -2.43
CA GLN A 331 -2.31 -8.48 -1.76
C GLN A 331 -0.88 -9.04 -1.67
N MET A 332 -0.07 -8.86 -2.72
CA MET A 332 1.36 -9.20 -2.67
C MET A 332 2.07 -8.37 -1.59
N GLY A 333 1.81 -7.06 -1.53
CA GLY A 333 2.39 -6.18 -0.51
C GLY A 333 2.00 -6.57 0.92
N ALA A 334 0.72 -6.89 1.13
CA ALA A 334 0.24 -7.41 2.41
C ALA A 334 0.91 -8.73 2.79
N GLN A 335 1.12 -9.64 1.82
CA GLN A 335 1.85 -10.90 2.06
C GLN A 335 3.32 -10.63 2.45
N LEU A 336 3.99 -9.71 1.76
CA LEU A 336 5.38 -9.34 2.04
C LEU A 336 5.53 -8.75 3.45
N GLN A 337 4.74 -7.73 3.77
CA GLN A 337 4.75 -7.07 5.09
C GLN A 337 4.53 -8.08 6.23
N ASN A 338 3.58 -8.99 6.06
CA ASN A 338 3.21 -9.96 7.07
C ASN A 338 4.28 -11.04 7.32
N THR A 339 5.09 -11.36 6.31
CA THR A 339 6.09 -12.44 6.38
C THR A 339 7.53 -11.97 6.53
N ALA A 340 7.82 -10.71 6.25
CA ALA A 340 9.13 -10.11 6.44
C ALA A 340 9.55 -10.04 7.92
N VAL A 341 10.86 -10.03 8.14
CA VAL A 341 11.50 -10.04 9.46
C VAL A 341 12.20 -8.70 9.76
N SER A 342 12.70 -8.00 8.75
CA SER A 342 13.34 -6.70 8.98
C SER A 342 12.34 -5.59 9.29
N VAL A 343 12.75 -4.66 10.16
CA VAL A 343 12.00 -3.44 10.49
C VAL A 343 11.73 -2.61 9.22
N ASN A 344 12.69 -2.56 8.30
CA ASN A 344 12.56 -1.85 7.02
C ASN A 344 11.35 -2.28 6.20
N ILE A 345 11.18 -3.58 5.97
CA ILE A 345 10.09 -4.08 5.13
C ILE A 345 8.80 -4.15 5.96
N LYS A 346 8.87 -4.66 7.19
CA LYS A 346 7.69 -4.96 8.01
C LYS A 346 7.00 -3.72 8.57
N GLU A 347 7.78 -2.83 9.18
CA GLU A 347 7.27 -1.67 9.92
C GLU A 347 7.26 -0.42 9.06
N ARG A 348 8.39 -0.16 8.38
CA ARG A 348 8.57 1.05 7.58
C ARG A 348 7.93 0.98 6.20
N LEU A 349 7.53 -0.21 5.76
CA LEU A 349 6.95 -0.48 4.43
C LEU A 349 7.87 -0.08 3.27
N ASP A 350 9.19 -0.22 3.46
CA ASP A 350 10.19 0.07 2.44
C ASP A 350 10.32 -1.09 1.44
N PHE A 351 9.25 -1.30 0.68
CA PHE A 351 9.15 -2.31 -0.36
C PHE A 351 8.17 -1.87 -1.46
N SER A 352 8.09 -2.58 -2.58
CA SER A 352 7.00 -2.44 -3.56
C SER A 352 6.74 -3.76 -4.27
N CYS A 353 5.50 -3.95 -4.70
CA CYS A 353 5.04 -5.16 -5.39
C CYS A 353 4.35 -4.78 -6.68
N ALA A 354 4.73 -5.41 -7.79
CA ALA A 354 4.31 -5.00 -9.12
C ALA A 354 4.00 -6.18 -10.05
N LEU A 355 3.09 -5.92 -10.99
CA LEU A 355 2.67 -6.84 -12.05
C LEU A 355 3.17 -6.33 -13.39
N PHE A 356 3.62 -7.25 -14.24
CA PHE A 356 4.14 -6.95 -15.56
C PHE A 356 3.55 -7.90 -16.60
N ASP A 357 3.38 -7.41 -17.82
CA ASP A 357 3.02 -8.29 -18.93
C ASP A 357 4.18 -9.20 -19.36
N ALA A 358 3.94 -10.08 -20.35
CA ALA A 358 4.95 -10.99 -20.88
C ALA A 358 6.18 -10.29 -21.48
N GLN A 359 6.09 -8.99 -21.79
CA GLN A 359 7.19 -8.20 -22.31
C GLN A 359 7.97 -7.47 -21.20
N GLY A 360 7.54 -7.59 -19.94
CA GLY A 360 8.16 -6.91 -18.80
C GLY A 360 7.70 -5.47 -18.61
N ARG A 361 6.61 -5.04 -19.25
CA ARG A 361 6.05 -3.68 -19.07
C ARG A 361 5.18 -3.64 -17.83
N LEU A 362 5.38 -2.61 -17.00
CA LEU A 362 4.65 -2.40 -15.75
C LEU A 362 3.15 -2.19 -16.02
N ILE A 363 2.30 -2.97 -15.35
CA ILE A 363 0.83 -2.91 -15.42
C ILE A 363 0.24 -2.20 -14.20
N ALA A 364 0.64 -2.65 -13.02
CA ALA A 364 0.13 -2.17 -11.73
C ALA A 364 1.22 -2.30 -10.66
N ASN A 365 1.20 -1.41 -9.68
CA ASN A 365 2.14 -1.39 -8.55
C ASN A 365 1.42 -0.90 -7.30
N ALA A 366 1.58 -1.60 -6.18
CA ALA A 366 1.13 -1.12 -4.88
C ALA A 366 1.96 0.10 -4.44
N PRO A 367 1.35 1.27 -4.19
CA PRO A 367 2.07 2.53 -4.01
C PRO A 367 2.71 2.61 -2.62
N HIS A 368 3.89 2.02 -2.48
CA HIS A 368 4.66 2.05 -1.24
C HIS A 368 5.86 2.99 -1.36
N MET A 369 6.78 2.80 -2.32
CA MET A 369 7.92 3.71 -2.54
C MET A 369 7.97 4.28 -3.96
N PRO A 370 7.85 5.60 -4.14
CA PRO A 370 7.89 6.22 -5.46
C PRO A 370 9.16 5.98 -6.28
N VAL A 371 10.32 5.77 -5.65
CA VAL A 371 11.57 5.52 -6.38
C VAL A 371 11.66 4.11 -7.00
N HIS A 372 10.87 3.15 -6.49
CA HIS A 372 10.72 1.83 -7.12
C HIS A 372 9.92 1.90 -8.43
N LEU A 373 9.19 3.00 -8.63
CA LEU A 373 8.35 3.22 -9.80
C LEU A 373 9.23 3.42 -11.04
N GLY A 374 8.98 2.65 -12.10
CA GLY A 374 9.76 2.73 -13.34
C GLY A 374 11.12 2.03 -13.30
N SER A 375 11.79 1.95 -12.15
CA SER A 375 13.08 1.26 -12.01
C SER A 375 12.94 -0.27 -12.01
N MET A 376 11.89 -0.83 -11.43
CA MET A 376 11.64 -2.29 -11.45
C MET A 376 11.46 -2.84 -12.87
N GLY A 377 10.93 -2.08 -13.82
CA GLY A 377 10.76 -2.54 -15.21
C GLY A 377 12.08 -2.90 -15.89
N GLU A 378 13.13 -2.11 -15.65
CA GLU A 378 14.47 -2.40 -16.18
C GLU A 378 15.06 -3.67 -15.56
N SER A 379 14.80 -3.94 -14.27
CA SER A 379 15.18 -5.20 -13.63
C SER A 379 14.53 -6.41 -14.30
N ILE A 380 13.25 -6.31 -14.68
CA ILE A 380 12.55 -7.38 -15.42
C ILE A 380 13.18 -7.56 -16.80
N HIS A 381 13.44 -6.46 -17.53
CA HIS A 381 14.06 -6.54 -18.85
C HIS A 381 15.46 -7.17 -18.80
N THR A 382 16.27 -6.87 -17.78
CA THR A 382 17.55 -7.55 -17.54
C THR A 382 17.33 -9.06 -17.36
N VAL A 383 16.41 -9.48 -16.48
CA VAL A 383 16.12 -10.91 -16.26
C VAL A 383 15.67 -11.59 -17.55
N ILE A 384 14.83 -10.94 -18.36
CA ILE A 384 14.39 -11.45 -19.67
C ILE A 384 15.59 -11.61 -20.62
N ARG A 385 16.43 -10.57 -20.74
CA ARG A 385 17.58 -10.53 -21.65
C ARG A 385 18.62 -11.59 -21.29
N GLU A 386 19.06 -11.62 -20.03
CA GLU A 386 20.11 -12.52 -19.56
C GLU A 386 19.67 -13.99 -19.47
N ASN A 387 18.36 -14.26 -19.46
CA ASN A 387 17.80 -15.61 -19.42
C ASN A 387 16.96 -15.96 -20.66
N ALA A 388 17.20 -15.29 -21.79
CA ALA A 388 16.48 -15.57 -23.04
C ALA A 388 16.55 -17.06 -23.41
N GLY A 389 15.39 -17.69 -23.63
CA GLY A 389 15.28 -19.13 -23.92
C GLY A 389 15.52 -20.07 -22.73
N ARG A 390 15.92 -19.56 -21.57
CA ARG A 390 16.27 -20.32 -20.36
C ARG A 390 15.27 -20.19 -19.21
N LEU A 391 14.33 -19.24 -19.27
CA LEU A 391 13.25 -19.13 -18.28
C LEU A 391 12.42 -20.43 -18.24
N ARG A 392 12.12 -20.92 -17.03
CA ARG A 392 11.32 -22.12 -16.78
C ARG A 392 10.28 -21.86 -15.69
N ALA A 393 9.18 -22.61 -15.73
CA ALA A 393 8.20 -22.59 -14.65
C ALA A 393 8.85 -23.02 -13.32
N GLY A 394 8.55 -22.29 -12.24
CA GLY A 394 9.10 -22.55 -10.91
C GLY A 394 10.48 -21.91 -10.64
N ASP A 395 11.08 -21.24 -11.63
CA ASP A 395 12.28 -20.44 -11.39
C ASP A 395 11.93 -19.07 -10.75
N VAL A 396 12.84 -18.55 -9.93
CA VAL A 396 12.78 -17.18 -9.38
C VAL A 396 14.18 -16.58 -9.43
N TYR A 397 14.27 -15.31 -9.81
CA TYR A 397 15.51 -14.57 -9.98
C TYR A 397 15.59 -13.42 -8.98
N MET A 398 16.80 -12.99 -8.61
CA MET A 398 17.00 -11.78 -7.82
C MET A 398 18.16 -10.94 -8.35
N LEU A 399 18.06 -9.62 -8.17
CA LEU A 399 19.09 -8.65 -8.52
C LEU A 399 18.97 -7.35 -7.72
N ASN A 400 20.09 -6.66 -7.54
CA ASN A 400 20.16 -5.29 -6.99
C ASN A 400 21.12 -4.39 -7.78
N ASP A 401 21.80 -4.91 -8.82
CA ASP A 401 22.80 -4.17 -9.59
C ASP A 401 22.20 -2.87 -10.19
N PRO A 402 22.66 -1.69 -9.76
CA PRO A 402 22.11 -0.42 -10.20
C PRO A 402 22.33 -0.13 -11.68
N TYR A 403 23.33 -0.76 -12.29
CA TYR A 403 23.62 -0.63 -13.72
C TYR A 403 22.68 -1.45 -14.60
N HIS A 404 21.89 -2.35 -14.00
CA HIS A 404 20.98 -3.25 -14.71
C HIS A 404 19.54 -3.21 -14.14
N GLY A 405 19.12 -2.05 -13.62
CA GLY A 405 17.76 -1.77 -13.18
C GLY A 405 17.57 -1.67 -11.65
N GLY A 406 18.61 -1.94 -10.87
CA GLY A 406 18.64 -1.61 -9.45
C GLY A 406 18.60 -0.10 -9.20
N THR A 407 18.17 0.29 -8.01
CA THR A 407 18.16 1.69 -7.51
C THR A 407 19.41 1.98 -6.70
N HIS A 408 19.74 1.07 -5.78
CA HIS A 408 20.98 0.97 -5.02
C HIS A 408 21.09 -0.48 -4.49
N LEU A 409 22.20 -0.86 -3.86
CA LEU A 409 22.40 -2.26 -3.46
C LEU A 409 21.41 -2.78 -2.39
N PRO A 410 20.97 -1.97 -1.41
CA PRO A 410 20.00 -2.45 -0.40
C PRO A 410 18.65 -2.85 -0.97
N ASP A 411 18.25 -2.29 -2.12
CA ASP A 411 16.97 -2.62 -2.76
C ASP A 411 17.12 -3.88 -3.63
N VAL A 412 16.77 -5.04 -3.09
CA VAL A 412 16.84 -6.30 -3.83
C VAL A 412 15.49 -6.58 -4.51
N THR A 413 15.52 -6.75 -5.83
CA THR A 413 14.35 -7.09 -6.65
C THR A 413 14.30 -8.60 -6.86
N VAL A 414 13.20 -9.23 -6.45
CA VAL A 414 12.90 -10.64 -6.70
C VAL A 414 11.86 -10.74 -7.80
N VAL A 415 12.18 -11.49 -8.87
CA VAL A 415 11.42 -11.58 -10.11
C VAL A 415 10.96 -13.02 -10.34
N THR A 416 9.66 -13.21 -10.55
CA THR A 416 9.06 -14.53 -10.80
C THR A 416 8.32 -14.54 -12.14
N PRO A 417 8.80 -15.31 -13.14
CA PRO A 417 8.05 -15.56 -14.35
C PRO A 417 6.80 -16.42 -14.06
N VAL A 418 5.65 -16.00 -14.59
CA VAL A 418 4.38 -16.70 -14.42
C VAL A 418 4.04 -17.43 -15.71
N PHE A 419 4.07 -18.77 -15.65
CA PHE A 419 3.68 -19.65 -16.75
C PHE A 419 2.23 -20.13 -16.60
N ASP A 420 1.67 -20.60 -17.70
CA ASP A 420 0.42 -21.36 -17.73
C ASP A 420 0.52 -22.66 -16.93
N ASP A 421 -0.61 -23.34 -16.74
CA ASP A 421 -0.69 -24.54 -15.90
C ASP A 421 0.13 -25.71 -16.47
N ALA A 422 0.36 -25.73 -17.79
CA ALA A 422 1.25 -26.69 -18.45
C ALA A 422 2.74 -26.37 -18.24
N GLY A 423 3.07 -25.15 -17.82
CA GLY A 423 4.45 -24.69 -17.65
C GLY A 423 5.18 -24.41 -18.98
N GLU A 424 4.45 -24.31 -20.09
CA GLU A 424 5.01 -24.19 -21.44
C GLU A 424 5.05 -22.73 -21.91
N ARG A 425 4.01 -21.95 -21.59
CA ARG A 425 3.86 -20.58 -22.07
C ARG A 425 4.04 -19.58 -20.94
N LEU A 426 5.02 -18.69 -21.11
CA LEU A 426 5.16 -17.50 -20.27
C LEU A 426 3.98 -16.56 -20.50
N LEU A 427 3.28 -16.20 -19.42
CA LEU A 427 2.09 -15.35 -19.44
C LEU A 427 2.40 -13.93 -18.98
N PHE A 428 3.10 -13.81 -17.84
CA PHE A 428 3.33 -12.55 -17.12
C PHE A 428 4.62 -12.61 -16.31
N PHE A 429 4.99 -11.49 -15.68
CA PHE A 429 5.92 -11.49 -14.56
C PHE A 429 5.28 -10.82 -13.34
N VAL A 430 5.69 -11.27 -12.17
CA VAL A 430 5.43 -10.57 -10.90
C VAL A 430 6.75 -10.32 -10.21
N ALA A 431 6.87 -9.19 -9.53
CA ALA A 431 8.07 -8.87 -8.79
C ALA A 431 7.78 -8.11 -7.51
N SER A 432 8.70 -8.25 -6.57
CA SER A 432 8.76 -7.48 -5.33
C SER A 432 10.16 -6.92 -5.17
N ARG A 433 10.26 -5.68 -4.72
CA ARG A 433 11.52 -5.04 -4.34
C ARG A 433 11.43 -4.69 -2.87
N GLY A 434 12.41 -5.11 -2.08
CA GLY A 434 12.46 -4.85 -0.64
C GLY A 434 13.79 -4.22 -0.27
N HIS A 435 13.76 -3.23 0.62
CA HIS A 435 14.95 -2.62 1.16
C HIS A 435 15.50 -3.48 2.31
N HIS A 436 16.62 -4.15 2.07
CA HIS A 436 17.31 -4.91 3.10
C HIS A 436 18.09 -3.98 4.01
N ALA A 437 17.98 -4.17 5.33
CA ALA A 437 18.63 -3.32 6.32
C ALA A 437 20.16 -3.25 6.14
N ASP A 438 20.80 -4.34 5.69
CA ASP A 438 22.23 -4.39 5.38
C ASP A 438 22.47 -5.49 4.32
N ILE A 439 23.14 -5.14 3.22
CA ILE A 439 23.63 -6.04 2.17
C ILE A 439 25.18 -6.06 2.13
N GLY A 440 25.81 -5.60 3.21
CA GLY A 440 27.26 -5.47 3.35
C GLY A 440 27.75 -4.04 3.20
N GLY A 441 29.00 -3.89 2.77
CA GLY A 441 29.64 -2.59 2.54
C GLY A 441 30.46 -2.09 3.73
N VAL A 442 31.20 -1.00 3.53
CA VAL A 442 32.20 -0.50 4.50
C VAL A 442 31.58 0.05 5.78
N ALA A 443 30.30 0.40 5.77
CA ALA A 443 29.55 0.90 6.93
C ALA A 443 28.28 0.07 7.17
N PRO A 444 27.85 -0.09 8.44
CA PRO A 444 26.55 -0.72 8.76
C PRO A 444 25.38 0.01 8.10
N GLY A 445 24.37 -0.75 7.68
CA GLY A 445 23.17 -0.20 7.04
C GLY A 445 23.30 -0.04 5.53
N SER A 446 24.45 -0.43 4.94
CA SER A 446 24.76 -0.34 3.51
C SER A 446 24.55 1.04 2.87
N MET A 447 24.73 2.09 3.67
CA MET A 447 24.64 3.50 3.28
C MET A 447 25.94 4.25 3.61
N PRO A 448 27.11 3.78 3.14
CA PRO A 448 28.38 4.40 3.49
C PRO A 448 28.45 5.84 2.93
N PRO A 449 28.60 6.87 3.77
CA PRO A 449 28.49 8.26 3.32
C PRO A 449 29.61 8.70 2.38
N PHE A 450 30.75 8.00 2.42
CA PHE A 450 31.97 8.36 1.70
C PHE A 450 32.35 7.35 0.60
N SER A 451 31.46 6.44 0.20
CA SER A 451 31.76 5.50 -0.89
C SER A 451 32.05 6.26 -2.19
N THR A 452 33.07 5.79 -2.89
CA THR A 452 33.53 6.25 -4.21
C THR A 452 33.32 5.17 -5.28
N ARG A 453 33.18 3.91 -4.86
CA ARG A 453 32.98 2.76 -5.72
C ARG A 453 31.79 1.90 -5.26
N ILE A 454 31.14 1.23 -6.20
CA ILE A 454 29.98 0.38 -5.91
C ILE A 454 30.30 -0.78 -4.96
N ASP A 455 31.51 -1.35 -5.05
CA ASP A 455 31.91 -2.47 -4.20
C ASP A 455 32.00 -2.10 -2.71
N GLU A 456 32.23 -0.82 -2.40
CA GLU A 456 32.24 -0.30 -1.02
C GLU A 456 30.83 -0.26 -0.38
N GLU A 457 29.78 -0.36 -1.19
CA GLU A 457 28.37 -0.27 -0.77
C GLU A 457 27.76 -1.62 -0.39
N GLY A 458 28.40 -2.74 -0.75
CA GLY A 458 27.98 -4.09 -0.38
C GLY A 458 27.99 -5.09 -1.53
N VAL A 459 27.22 -6.16 -1.38
CA VAL A 459 27.15 -7.25 -2.35
C VAL A 459 26.34 -6.82 -3.57
N VAL A 460 26.98 -6.85 -4.74
CA VAL A 460 26.35 -6.61 -6.04
C VAL A 460 25.81 -7.93 -6.59
N ILE A 461 24.54 -7.92 -6.99
CA ILE A 461 23.77 -9.06 -7.49
C ILE A 461 23.18 -8.66 -8.84
N ASP A 462 23.67 -9.27 -9.91
CA ASP A 462 23.34 -8.95 -11.31
C ASP A 462 22.07 -9.67 -11.81
N ASN A 463 22.07 -11.01 -11.80
CA ASN A 463 21.00 -11.89 -12.26
C ASN A 463 21.17 -13.27 -11.60
N PHE A 464 20.90 -13.35 -10.30
CA PHE A 464 21.07 -14.60 -9.55
C PHE A 464 19.79 -15.43 -9.58
N LYS A 465 19.89 -16.71 -9.98
CA LYS A 465 18.78 -17.66 -9.86
C LYS A 465 18.60 -18.07 -8.39
N LEU A 466 17.60 -17.50 -7.74
CA LEU A 466 17.26 -17.70 -6.32
C LEU A 466 16.49 -18.99 -6.08
N VAL A 467 15.55 -19.34 -6.96
CA VAL A 467 14.81 -20.60 -6.94
C VAL A 467 14.99 -21.28 -8.29
N GLU A 468 15.28 -22.58 -8.27
CA GLU A 468 15.43 -23.39 -9.47
C GLU A 468 14.43 -24.55 -9.44
N GLY A 469 13.48 -24.55 -10.38
CA GLY A 469 12.44 -25.59 -10.46
C GLY A 469 11.66 -25.78 -9.15
N GLY A 470 11.36 -24.69 -8.42
CA GLY A 470 10.69 -24.71 -7.13
C GLY A 470 11.59 -24.99 -5.91
N ARG A 471 12.88 -25.32 -6.09
CA ARG A 471 13.84 -25.49 -5.00
C ARG A 471 14.56 -24.18 -4.70
N LEU A 472 14.42 -23.67 -3.47
CA LEU A 472 15.21 -22.53 -3.00
C LEU A 472 16.70 -22.90 -2.95
N ARG A 473 17.55 -22.07 -3.54
CA ARG A 473 19.01 -22.20 -3.55
C ARG A 473 19.62 -21.54 -2.32
N GLU A 474 19.23 -22.04 -1.14
CA GLU A 474 19.49 -21.41 0.16
C GLU A 474 21.00 -21.28 0.44
N ASP A 475 21.75 -22.38 0.32
CA ASP A 475 23.20 -22.37 0.58
C ASP A 475 23.94 -21.48 -0.42
N GLU A 476 23.54 -21.51 -1.69
CA GLU A 476 24.14 -20.68 -2.73
C GLU A 476 23.84 -19.19 -2.51
N THR A 477 22.64 -18.86 -2.01
CA THR A 477 22.25 -17.49 -1.66
C THR A 477 23.06 -16.99 -0.47
N LEU A 478 23.23 -17.81 0.57
CA LEU A 478 24.06 -17.47 1.73
C LEU A 478 25.54 -17.31 1.34
N ALA A 479 26.05 -18.15 0.42
CA ALA A 479 27.41 -18.01 -0.10
C ALA A 479 27.60 -16.70 -0.86
N LEU A 480 26.61 -16.29 -1.67
CA LEU A 480 26.61 -15.00 -2.38
C LEU A 480 26.61 -13.82 -1.39
N LEU A 481 25.74 -13.84 -0.39
CA LEU A 481 25.66 -12.77 0.61
C LEU A 481 26.90 -12.67 1.50
N ARG A 482 27.66 -13.77 1.63
CA ARG A 482 28.95 -13.84 2.34
C ARG A 482 30.16 -13.58 1.43
N SER A 483 29.92 -13.25 0.17
CA SER A 483 30.98 -13.01 -0.81
C SER A 483 31.47 -11.55 -0.78
N GLY A 484 32.58 -11.31 -1.48
CA GLY A 484 33.16 -9.98 -1.62
C GLY A 484 33.97 -9.51 -0.40
N PRO A 485 34.60 -8.33 -0.50
CA PRO A 485 35.43 -7.76 0.56
C PRO A 485 34.63 -7.29 1.79
N TRP A 486 33.37 -6.88 1.60
CA TRP A 486 32.49 -6.41 2.67
C TRP A 486 31.14 -7.13 2.58
N PRO A 487 31.06 -8.39 3.06
CA PRO A 487 29.85 -9.20 2.99
C PRO A 487 28.71 -8.65 3.85
N ALA A 488 27.49 -9.14 3.62
CA ALA A 488 26.34 -8.83 4.47
C ALA A 488 26.58 -9.21 5.92
N ARG A 489 26.24 -8.32 6.86
CA ARG A 489 26.46 -8.54 8.31
C ARG A 489 25.48 -9.55 8.89
N ASN A 490 24.25 -9.60 8.37
CA ASN A 490 23.21 -10.52 8.82
C ASN A 490 22.54 -11.28 7.65
N PRO A 491 23.28 -12.18 6.96
CA PRO A 491 22.79 -12.87 5.77
C PRO A 491 21.57 -13.76 6.04
N GLN A 492 21.34 -14.16 7.29
CA GLN A 492 20.15 -14.92 7.68
C GLN A 492 18.88 -14.06 7.67
N GLN A 493 18.97 -12.80 8.10
CA GLN A 493 17.86 -11.86 7.98
C GLN A 493 17.59 -11.54 6.51
N ASN A 494 18.63 -11.32 5.70
CA ASN A 494 18.47 -11.14 4.25
C ASN A 494 17.72 -12.32 3.62
N LEU A 495 18.13 -13.56 3.92
CA LEU A 495 17.47 -14.76 3.43
C LEU A 495 16.00 -14.87 3.88
N ALA A 496 15.68 -14.47 5.12
CA ALA A 496 14.31 -14.47 5.61
C ALA A 496 13.42 -13.48 4.83
N ASP A 497 13.92 -12.28 4.56
CA ASP A 497 13.20 -11.29 3.76
C ASP A 497 13.08 -11.71 2.28
N LEU A 498 14.10 -12.37 1.72
CA LEU A 498 14.03 -12.97 0.38
C LEU A 498 12.95 -14.07 0.30
N LYS A 499 12.80 -14.89 1.34
CA LYS A 499 11.71 -15.87 1.46
C LYS A 499 10.33 -15.18 1.50
N ALA A 500 10.22 -14.05 2.20
CA ALA A 500 9.01 -13.24 2.22
C ALA A 500 8.67 -12.66 0.83
N GLN A 501 9.67 -12.17 0.09
CA GLN A 501 9.51 -11.70 -1.30
C GLN A 501 9.07 -12.82 -2.26
N ILE A 502 9.64 -14.03 -2.13
CA ILE A 502 9.20 -15.20 -2.90
C ILE A 502 7.73 -15.51 -2.61
N ALA A 503 7.32 -15.48 -1.33
CA ALA A 503 5.93 -15.73 -0.94
C ALA A 503 4.96 -14.68 -1.49
N ALA A 504 5.36 -13.40 -1.46
CA ALA A 504 4.61 -12.31 -2.07
C ALA A 504 4.44 -12.50 -3.58
N ASN A 505 5.51 -12.83 -4.30
CA ASN A 505 5.45 -13.12 -5.73
C ASN A 505 4.57 -14.34 -6.04
N ALA A 506 4.66 -15.42 -5.24
CA ALA A 506 3.80 -16.59 -5.40
C ALA A 506 2.31 -16.24 -5.26
N LYS A 507 1.97 -15.36 -4.30
CA LYS A 507 0.59 -14.85 -4.14
C LYS A 507 0.12 -14.08 -5.38
N GLY A 508 0.96 -13.20 -5.94
CA GLY A 508 0.65 -12.48 -7.17
C GLY A 508 0.44 -13.40 -8.37
N ALA A 509 1.30 -14.41 -8.53
CA ALA A 509 1.17 -15.42 -9.58
C ALA A 509 -0.13 -16.24 -9.46
N GLN A 510 -0.53 -16.59 -8.23
CA GLN A 510 -1.78 -17.31 -7.97
C GLN A 510 -3.00 -16.47 -8.37
N GLU A 511 -3.08 -15.21 -7.92
CA GLU A 511 -4.24 -14.36 -8.24
C GLU A 511 -4.31 -14.02 -9.75
N LEU A 512 -3.17 -13.85 -10.42
CA LEU A 512 -3.16 -13.67 -11.89
C LEU A 512 -3.67 -14.92 -12.62
N ARG A 513 -3.29 -16.13 -12.19
CA ARG A 513 -3.84 -17.37 -12.77
C ARG A 513 -5.33 -17.50 -12.52
N GLN A 514 -5.79 -17.14 -11.33
CA GLN A 514 -7.22 -17.12 -11.01
C GLN A 514 -7.97 -16.14 -11.93
N LEU A 515 -7.43 -14.93 -12.11
CA LEU A 515 -8.00 -13.93 -13.01
C LEU A 515 -8.06 -14.43 -14.46
N VAL A 516 -7.04 -15.15 -14.93
CA VAL A 516 -7.02 -15.80 -16.24
C VAL A 516 -8.05 -16.93 -16.33
N ALA A 517 -8.23 -17.73 -15.28
CA ALA A 517 -9.24 -18.78 -15.24
C ALA A 517 -10.67 -18.21 -15.29
N GLU A 518 -10.91 -17.05 -14.66
CA GLU A 518 -12.21 -16.39 -14.59
C GLU A 518 -12.57 -15.64 -15.88
N HIS A 519 -11.62 -14.91 -16.49
CA HIS A 519 -11.90 -14.01 -17.61
C HIS A 519 -11.27 -14.42 -18.94
N GLY A 520 -10.37 -15.41 -18.94
CA GLY A 520 -9.61 -15.84 -20.11
C GLY A 520 -8.37 -14.98 -20.39
N LEU A 521 -7.29 -15.64 -20.82
CA LEU A 521 -5.98 -15.01 -21.03
C LEU A 521 -6.04 -13.83 -22.02
N ALA A 522 -6.75 -14.00 -23.13
CA ALA A 522 -6.83 -12.97 -24.18
C ALA A 522 -7.47 -11.67 -23.66
N VAL A 523 -8.49 -11.78 -22.81
CA VAL A 523 -9.16 -10.64 -22.19
C VAL A 523 -8.23 -9.95 -21.21
N VAL A 524 -7.62 -10.72 -20.29
CA VAL A 524 -6.68 -10.17 -19.30
C VAL A 524 -5.55 -9.41 -19.98
N GLN A 525 -4.93 -9.99 -21.02
CA GLN A 525 -3.86 -9.34 -21.77
C GLN A 525 -4.32 -8.08 -22.52
N ALA A 526 -5.53 -8.10 -23.09
CA ALA A 526 -6.08 -6.92 -23.75
C ALA A 526 -6.31 -5.77 -22.75
N TYR A 527 -6.89 -6.06 -21.58
CA TYR A 527 -7.13 -5.04 -20.56
C TYR A 527 -5.86 -4.53 -19.89
N MET A 528 -4.80 -5.34 -19.77
CA MET A 528 -3.47 -4.84 -19.42
C MET A 528 -2.98 -3.75 -20.40
N GLY A 529 -3.22 -3.95 -21.70
CA GLY A 529 -2.95 -2.96 -22.75
C GLY A 529 -3.81 -1.70 -22.59
N HIS A 530 -5.14 -1.88 -22.44
CA HIS A 530 -6.07 -0.75 -22.31
C HIS A 530 -5.78 0.12 -21.07
N VAL A 531 -5.35 -0.48 -19.96
CA VAL A 531 -4.93 0.23 -18.74
C VAL A 531 -3.68 1.09 -18.99
N GLN A 532 -2.71 0.59 -19.74
CA GLN A 532 -1.55 1.40 -20.15
C GLN A 532 -1.94 2.54 -21.10
N ASP A 533 -2.79 2.26 -22.08
CA ASP A 533 -3.22 3.27 -23.04
C ASP A 533 -4.06 4.37 -22.37
N ASN A 534 -4.81 4.03 -21.33
CA ASN A 534 -5.52 5.01 -20.52
C ASN A 534 -4.56 5.92 -19.74
N ALA A 535 -3.54 5.35 -19.11
CA ALA A 535 -2.52 6.12 -18.41
C ALA A 535 -1.77 7.08 -19.36
N GLU A 536 -1.45 6.62 -20.57
CA GLU A 536 -0.88 7.47 -21.62
C GLU A 536 -1.79 8.67 -21.94
N ARG A 537 -3.08 8.42 -22.23
CA ARG A 537 -4.04 9.49 -22.54
C ARG A 537 -4.17 10.50 -21.41
N SER A 538 -4.18 10.04 -20.16
CA SER A 538 -4.28 10.92 -18.98
C SER A 538 -3.06 11.81 -18.82
N VAL A 539 -1.84 11.28 -19.05
CA VAL A 539 -0.62 12.12 -19.05
C VAL A 539 -0.61 13.11 -20.21
N ARG A 540 -0.99 12.68 -21.43
CA ARG A 540 -1.11 13.59 -22.60
C ARG A 540 -2.04 14.78 -22.33
N ARG A 541 -3.16 14.54 -21.62
CA ARG A 541 -4.13 15.58 -21.26
C ARG A 541 -3.50 16.70 -20.42
N VAL A 542 -2.71 16.34 -19.42
CA VAL A 542 -2.10 17.34 -18.53
C VAL A 542 -0.90 18.05 -19.15
N ILE A 543 -0.16 17.37 -20.04
CA ILE A 543 0.94 17.99 -20.80
C ILE A 543 0.45 19.23 -21.58
N GLY A 544 -0.77 19.21 -22.13
CA GLY A 544 -1.32 20.35 -22.88
C GLY A 544 -1.43 21.65 -22.09
N ALA A 545 -1.55 21.58 -20.76
CA ALA A 545 -1.61 22.75 -19.88
C ALA A 545 -0.22 23.30 -19.51
N LEU A 546 0.84 22.50 -19.72
CA LEU A 546 2.20 22.84 -19.33
C LEU A 546 2.83 23.87 -20.28
N ARG A 547 3.88 24.52 -19.79
CA ARG A 547 4.70 25.47 -20.54
C ARG A 547 6.14 25.00 -20.54
N ASP A 548 6.90 25.49 -21.51
CA ASP A 548 8.34 25.34 -21.49
C ASP A 548 8.92 25.96 -20.23
N GLY A 549 9.98 25.35 -19.72
CA GLY A 549 10.62 25.79 -18.50
C GLY A 549 12.00 25.17 -18.32
N ALA A 550 12.82 25.78 -17.48
CA ALA A 550 14.12 25.25 -17.16
C ALA A 550 14.51 25.61 -15.74
N TYR A 551 15.25 24.72 -15.10
CA TYR A 551 15.73 24.93 -13.74
C TYR A 551 17.12 24.31 -13.56
N THR A 552 17.93 24.95 -12.71
CA THR A 552 19.21 24.40 -12.26
C THR A 552 19.20 24.38 -10.74
N LEU A 553 19.28 23.18 -10.18
CA LEU A 553 19.38 22.97 -8.75
C LEU A 553 20.83 22.63 -8.38
N GLU A 554 21.37 23.30 -7.36
CA GLU A 554 22.69 23.00 -6.79
C GLU A 554 22.55 22.11 -5.55
N LEU A 555 23.39 21.09 -5.43
CA LEU A 555 23.46 20.18 -4.28
C LEU A 555 24.52 20.65 -3.29
N ASP A 556 24.49 20.16 -2.04
CA ASP A 556 25.44 20.57 -1.00
C ASP A 556 26.91 20.26 -1.37
N ASN A 557 27.14 19.21 -2.15
CA ASN A 557 28.47 18.84 -2.65
C ASN A 557 28.97 19.69 -3.84
N GLY A 558 28.17 20.64 -4.33
CA GLY A 558 28.51 21.54 -5.43
C GLY A 558 28.13 21.02 -6.82
N ALA A 559 27.62 19.79 -6.93
CA ALA A 559 27.06 19.27 -8.16
C ALA A 559 25.76 20.01 -8.53
N ARG A 560 25.40 19.98 -9.82
CA ARG A 560 24.22 20.66 -10.34
C ARG A 560 23.39 19.73 -11.20
N ILE A 561 22.08 19.73 -10.95
CA ILE A 561 21.08 19.10 -11.80
C ILE A 561 20.41 20.18 -12.62
N ARG A 562 20.57 20.10 -13.94
CA ARG A 562 19.91 21.00 -14.88
C ARG A 562 18.86 20.23 -15.64
N VAL A 563 17.66 20.78 -15.71
CA VAL A 563 16.57 20.21 -16.51
C VAL A 563 15.90 21.31 -17.32
N ALA A 564 15.62 21.01 -18.58
CA ALA A 564 14.80 21.81 -19.47
C ALA A 564 13.61 20.99 -19.96
N LEU A 565 12.41 21.54 -19.82
CA LEU A 565 11.17 20.99 -20.31
C LEU A 565 10.77 21.72 -21.59
N ARG A 566 10.51 20.97 -22.66
CA ARG A 566 9.93 21.49 -23.91
C ARG A 566 8.64 20.75 -24.19
N VAL A 567 7.54 21.48 -24.32
CA VAL A 567 6.18 20.93 -24.43
C VAL A 567 5.68 21.04 -25.86
N ASP A 568 5.32 19.91 -26.47
CA ASP A 568 4.55 19.86 -27.71
C ASP A 568 3.08 19.69 -27.37
N ARG A 569 2.33 20.80 -27.46
CA ARG A 569 0.91 20.84 -27.12
C ARG A 569 0.03 20.14 -28.14
N GLU A 570 0.44 20.09 -29.40
CA GLU A 570 -0.36 19.43 -30.46
C GLU A 570 -0.25 17.91 -30.34
N ALA A 571 0.97 17.40 -30.11
CA ALA A 571 1.20 15.98 -29.88
C ALA A 571 0.84 15.54 -28.46
N GLY A 572 0.67 16.47 -27.52
CA GLY A 572 0.50 16.18 -26.09
C GLY A 572 1.71 15.45 -25.52
N SER A 573 2.92 15.82 -25.95
CA SER A 573 4.18 15.19 -25.55
C SER A 573 5.14 16.21 -24.96
N ALA A 574 6.15 15.73 -24.23
CA ALA A 574 7.17 16.60 -23.64
C ALA A 574 8.57 15.99 -23.74
N VAL A 575 9.55 16.85 -24.01
CA VAL A 575 10.97 16.52 -23.94
C VAL A 575 11.51 17.03 -22.60
N ILE A 576 12.04 16.11 -21.79
CA ILE A 576 12.73 16.39 -20.53
C ILE A 576 14.23 16.21 -20.77
N ASP A 577 14.95 17.31 -20.87
CA ASP A 577 16.36 17.35 -21.25
C ASP A 577 17.25 17.69 -20.04
N PHE A 578 18.02 16.70 -19.56
CA PHE A 578 18.96 16.86 -18.46
C PHE A 578 20.36 17.33 -18.91
N SER A 579 20.53 17.75 -20.17
CA SER A 579 21.80 18.25 -20.69
C SER A 579 22.33 19.44 -19.89
N GLY A 580 23.61 19.37 -19.52
CA GLY A 580 24.27 20.35 -18.66
C GLY A 580 24.21 20.03 -17.17
N THR A 581 23.57 18.91 -16.78
CA THR A 581 23.78 18.30 -15.46
C THR A 581 25.26 17.90 -15.28
N SER A 582 25.76 17.97 -14.06
CA SER A 582 27.16 17.66 -13.74
C SER A 582 27.58 16.26 -14.25
N PRO A 583 28.86 16.10 -14.64
CA PRO A 583 29.41 14.79 -14.98
C PRO A 583 29.33 13.85 -13.78
N GLN A 584 29.56 12.55 -14.00
CA GLN A 584 29.70 11.57 -12.94
C GLN A 584 30.62 12.07 -11.82
N GLN A 585 30.15 11.99 -10.59
CA GLN A 585 30.87 12.41 -9.39
C GLN A 585 31.80 11.31 -8.90
N ARG A 586 32.85 11.70 -8.15
CA ARG A 586 33.79 10.79 -7.48
C ARG A 586 33.29 10.32 -6.10
N ASN A 587 32.01 10.54 -5.80
CA ASN A 587 31.33 10.17 -4.57
C ASN A 587 30.00 9.50 -4.91
N ASN A 588 29.24 9.10 -3.90
CA ASN A 588 28.02 8.30 -4.05
C ASN A 588 26.74 9.06 -4.44
N PHE A 589 26.83 10.37 -4.77
CA PHE A 589 25.67 11.16 -5.22
C PHE A 589 25.30 10.92 -6.69
N ASN A 590 25.87 9.89 -7.33
CA ASN A 590 25.43 9.47 -8.64
C ASN A 590 24.10 8.71 -8.54
N ALA A 591 23.10 9.09 -9.33
CA ALA A 591 21.84 8.38 -9.45
C ALA A 591 21.86 7.52 -10.72
N PRO A 592 21.57 6.20 -10.63
CA PRO A 592 21.37 5.38 -11.81
C PRO A 592 20.25 5.96 -12.68
N LYS A 593 20.33 5.76 -14.00
CA LYS A 593 19.32 6.26 -14.93
C LYS A 593 17.89 5.84 -14.55
N ALA A 594 17.74 4.63 -13.99
CA ALA A 594 16.47 4.13 -13.50
C ALA A 594 15.82 5.04 -12.42
N VAL A 595 16.62 5.62 -11.53
CA VAL A 595 16.17 6.59 -10.51
C VAL A 595 15.70 7.90 -11.16
N THR A 596 16.43 8.38 -12.17
CA THR A 596 16.04 9.59 -12.93
C THR A 596 14.70 9.38 -13.63
N MET A 597 14.48 8.22 -14.24
CA MET A 597 13.20 7.86 -14.87
C MET A 597 12.06 7.77 -13.84
N ALA A 598 12.32 7.24 -12.64
CA ALA A 598 11.36 7.19 -11.54
C ALA A 598 10.90 8.58 -11.10
N ALA A 599 11.84 9.52 -10.95
CA ALA A 599 11.54 10.91 -10.59
C ALA A 599 10.68 11.61 -11.65
N VAL A 600 10.99 11.42 -12.95
CA VAL A 600 10.16 11.93 -14.05
C VAL A 600 8.75 11.34 -13.99
N LEU A 601 8.64 10.01 -13.86
CA LEU A 601 7.36 9.32 -13.79
C LEU A 601 6.50 9.82 -12.62
N TYR A 602 7.09 9.98 -11.44
CA TYR A 602 6.42 10.51 -10.26
C TYR A 602 5.88 11.92 -10.47
N VAL A 603 6.73 12.84 -10.96
CA VAL A 603 6.32 14.24 -11.19
C VAL A 603 5.17 14.30 -12.18
N PHE A 604 5.27 13.66 -13.33
CA PHE A 604 4.19 13.72 -14.32
C PHE A 604 2.91 13.01 -13.84
N ARG A 605 3.03 11.97 -13.02
CA ARG A 605 1.85 11.33 -12.40
C ARG A 605 1.15 12.25 -11.41
N SER A 606 1.89 13.02 -10.61
CA SER A 606 1.30 13.92 -9.61
C SER A 606 0.50 15.05 -10.26
N LEU A 607 0.80 15.39 -11.52
CA LEU A 607 0.06 16.41 -12.29
C LEU A 607 -1.30 15.92 -12.80
N VAL A 608 -1.52 14.60 -12.93
CA VAL A 608 -2.73 14.05 -13.58
C VAL A 608 -4.00 14.37 -12.80
N GLY A 609 -3.95 14.44 -11.47
CA GLY A 609 -5.11 14.77 -10.62
C GLY A 609 -6.23 13.70 -10.59
N ASP A 610 -6.08 12.59 -11.32
CA ASP A 610 -7.03 11.46 -11.35
C ASP A 610 -6.42 10.21 -10.69
N ASP A 611 -7.24 9.28 -10.20
CA ASP A 611 -6.84 7.97 -9.66
C ASP A 611 -6.50 6.96 -10.77
N ILE A 612 -5.51 7.28 -11.61
CA ILE A 612 -4.95 6.32 -12.57
C ILE A 612 -3.84 5.46 -11.95
N PRO A 613 -3.74 4.17 -12.31
CA PRO A 613 -2.64 3.33 -11.86
C PRO A 613 -1.34 3.87 -12.45
N LEU A 614 -0.25 3.78 -11.67
CA LEU A 614 1.05 4.16 -12.17
C LEU A 614 1.67 2.97 -12.93
N ASN A 615 1.80 3.13 -14.24
CA ASN A 615 2.23 2.07 -15.15
C ASN A 615 3.10 2.61 -16.29
N ALA A 616 3.57 1.73 -17.18
CA ALA A 616 4.49 2.11 -18.27
C ALA A 616 3.87 3.10 -19.28
N GLY A 617 2.54 3.18 -19.37
CA GLY A 617 1.81 4.11 -20.24
C GLY A 617 2.10 5.58 -19.94
N CYS A 618 2.34 5.93 -18.67
CA CYS A 618 2.65 7.29 -18.25
C CYS A 618 3.96 7.85 -18.86
N LEU A 619 4.89 6.98 -19.27
CA LEU A 619 6.17 7.39 -19.86
C LEU A 619 6.11 7.52 -21.39
N LYS A 620 5.13 6.88 -22.06
CA LYS A 620 5.01 6.92 -23.53
C LYS A 620 4.97 8.32 -24.14
N PRO A 621 4.32 9.35 -23.55
CA PRO A 621 4.32 10.70 -24.13
C PRO A 621 5.56 11.53 -23.75
N LEU A 622 6.52 10.96 -23.01
CA LEU A 622 7.67 11.67 -22.49
C LEU A 622 8.96 11.18 -23.17
N GLN A 623 9.72 12.11 -23.75
CA GLN A 623 11.08 11.84 -24.20
C GLN A 623 12.06 12.34 -23.14
N VAL A 624 12.73 11.42 -22.44
CA VAL A 624 13.72 11.77 -21.42
C VAL A 624 15.13 11.65 -21.99
N ILE A 625 15.89 12.74 -21.96
CA ILE A 625 17.28 12.80 -22.41
C ILE A 625 18.16 12.93 -21.17
N VAL A 626 18.89 11.86 -20.87
CA VAL A 626 19.90 11.84 -19.80
C VAL A 626 21.27 11.68 -20.46
N PRO A 627 22.23 12.61 -20.28
CA PRO A 627 23.55 12.48 -20.88
C PRO A 627 24.31 11.28 -20.29
N PRO A 628 24.82 10.35 -21.12
CA PRO A 628 25.65 9.25 -20.65
C PRO A 628 26.92 9.76 -19.94
N GLY A 629 27.29 9.13 -18.81
CA GLY A 629 28.44 9.56 -18.01
C GLY A 629 28.21 10.83 -17.19
N SER A 630 26.97 11.33 -17.14
CA SER A 630 26.55 12.32 -16.13
C SER A 630 26.32 11.65 -14.77
N MET A 631 26.17 12.44 -13.72
CA MET A 631 25.78 11.90 -12.41
C MET A 631 24.38 11.27 -12.38
N LEU A 632 23.60 11.39 -13.45
CA LEU A 632 22.25 10.80 -13.59
C LEU A 632 22.22 9.57 -14.51
N ASP A 633 23.35 9.22 -15.12
CA ASP A 633 23.59 8.00 -15.90
C ASP A 633 25.07 7.58 -15.75
N PRO A 634 25.49 7.22 -14.52
CA PRO A 634 26.88 6.91 -14.21
C PRO A 634 27.29 5.56 -14.83
N ALA A 635 28.57 5.43 -15.16
CA ALA A 635 29.18 4.19 -15.58
C ALA A 635 29.81 3.43 -14.39
N PRO A 636 29.84 2.08 -14.44
CA PRO A 636 30.59 1.30 -13.46
C PRO A 636 32.07 1.74 -13.37
N PRO A 637 32.69 1.69 -12.19
CA PRO A 637 32.19 1.16 -10.92
C PRO A 637 31.77 2.27 -9.93
N ALA A 638 31.15 3.36 -10.38
CA ALA A 638 30.73 4.47 -9.50
C ALA A 638 29.88 4.00 -8.30
N SER A 639 30.07 4.63 -7.14
CA SER A 639 29.13 4.52 -6.03
C SER A 639 27.83 5.27 -6.33
N VAL A 640 26.69 4.75 -5.85
CA VAL A 640 25.36 5.29 -6.20
C VAL A 640 24.37 5.37 -5.04
N VAL A 641 24.76 4.98 -3.83
CA VAL A 641 23.78 4.82 -2.74
C VAL A 641 23.03 6.12 -2.40
N ALA A 642 23.71 7.27 -2.42
CA ALA A 642 23.05 8.56 -2.20
C ALA A 642 22.22 9.01 -3.41
N GLY A 643 22.44 8.41 -4.58
CA GLY A 643 21.63 8.60 -5.78
C GLY A 643 20.14 8.36 -5.56
N ASN A 644 19.82 7.26 -4.88
CA ASN A 644 18.44 6.83 -4.64
C ASN A 644 17.69 7.73 -3.64
N VAL A 645 18.39 8.28 -2.65
CA VAL A 645 17.77 8.94 -1.48
C VAL A 645 18.00 10.45 -1.41
N GLU A 646 19.11 10.94 -1.98
CA GLU A 646 19.48 12.35 -1.96
C GLU A 646 19.34 12.98 -3.34
N THR A 647 19.99 12.40 -4.35
CA THR A 647 19.96 12.96 -5.71
C THR A 647 18.56 12.86 -6.30
N SER A 648 17.81 11.79 -6.06
CA SER A 648 16.42 11.62 -6.52
C SER A 648 15.47 12.72 -6.05
N MET A 649 15.60 13.17 -4.79
CA MET A 649 14.86 14.31 -4.23
C MET A 649 15.20 15.60 -4.97
N CYS A 650 16.49 15.82 -5.25
CA CYS A 650 16.98 16.96 -6.02
C CYS A 650 16.51 16.94 -7.48
N ILE A 651 16.46 15.79 -8.16
CA ILE A 651 15.89 15.66 -9.51
C ILE A 651 14.42 16.09 -9.50
N THR A 652 13.65 15.59 -8.52
CA THR A 652 12.22 15.89 -8.38
C THR A 652 11.97 17.37 -8.13
N ASN A 653 12.72 17.97 -7.21
CA ASN A 653 12.65 19.41 -6.96
C ASN A 653 13.06 20.24 -8.19
N ALA A 654 14.06 19.81 -8.96
CA ALA A 654 14.45 20.51 -10.19
C ALA A 654 13.36 20.44 -11.26
N LEU A 655 12.66 19.30 -11.39
CA LEU A 655 11.52 19.14 -12.29
C LEU A 655 10.36 20.06 -11.89
N PHE A 656 9.97 20.09 -10.61
CA PHE A 656 8.95 21.04 -10.13
C PHE A 656 9.38 22.50 -10.29
N GLY A 657 10.66 22.79 -10.09
CA GLY A 657 11.28 24.09 -10.37
C GLY A 657 11.10 24.52 -11.82
N ALA A 658 11.35 23.61 -12.77
CA ALA A 658 11.19 23.88 -14.19
C ALA A 658 9.72 24.04 -14.61
N LEU A 659 8.81 23.31 -13.95
CA LEU A 659 7.37 23.42 -14.16
C LEU A 659 6.78 24.73 -13.59
N GLY A 660 7.42 25.33 -12.58
CA GLY A 660 6.95 26.56 -11.96
C GLY A 660 5.67 26.41 -11.12
N MET A 661 5.36 25.19 -10.66
CA MET A 661 4.12 24.88 -9.93
C MET A 661 4.29 24.66 -8.42
N GLN A 662 5.50 24.34 -7.96
CA GLN A 662 5.76 24.01 -6.56
C GLN A 662 7.16 24.48 -6.16
N ALA A 663 7.26 25.12 -4.99
CA ALA A 663 8.52 25.32 -4.31
C ALA A 663 9.16 23.96 -3.92
N ALA A 664 10.45 23.97 -3.61
CA ALA A 664 11.14 22.74 -3.23
C ALA A 664 10.63 22.22 -1.88
N SER A 665 10.36 20.92 -1.81
CA SER A 665 10.42 20.20 -0.53
C SER A 665 11.86 20.07 -0.07
N GLN A 666 12.10 19.58 1.14
CA GLN A 666 13.46 19.27 1.59
C GLN A 666 14.23 18.48 0.52
N CYS A 667 15.43 18.94 0.16
CA CYS A 667 16.24 18.35 -0.92
C CYS A 667 16.93 17.04 -0.51
N THR A 668 16.37 16.31 0.45
CA THR A 668 16.99 15.19 1.16
C THR A 668 15.92 14.27 1.74
N MET A 669 16.25 12.99 1.88
CA MET A 669 15.48 12.06 2.71
C MET A 669 16.02 11.96 4.13
N ASN A 670 17.07 12.73 4.47
CA ASN A 670 17.80 12.66 5.74
C ASN A 670 18.17 11.22 6.10
N ASN A 671 18.89 10.56 5.20
CA ASN A 671 19.17 9.14 5.31
C ASN A 671 20.11 8.87 6.49
N PHE A 672 19.55 8.27 7.53
CA PHE A 672 20.20 8.01 8.80
C PHE A 672 20.37 6.51 8.98
N THR A 673 21.63 6.08 9.13
CA THR A 673 21.95 4.70 9.50
C THR A 673 22.76 4.65 10.77
N PHE A 674 22.61 3.55 11.50
CA PHE A 674 23.53 3.24 12.57
C PHE A 674 23.66 1.74 12.77
N GLY A 675 24.76 1.33 13.39
CA GLY A 675 24.94 -0.07 13.73
C GLY A 675 26.31 -0.44 14.21
N ASN A 676 26.48 -1.74 14.42
CA ASN A 676 27.72 -2.43 14.73
C ASN A 676 27.64 -3.86 14.15
N ASP A 677 28.48 -4.79 14.62
CA ASP A 677 28.48 -6.18 14.12
C ASP A 677 27.17 -6.92 14.39
N ARG A 678 26.40 -6.49 15.39
CA ARG A 678 25.17 -7.17 15.85
C ARG A 678 23.89 -6.49 15.36
N HIS A 679 23.90 -5.17 15.26
CA HIS A 679 22.71 -4.37 14.95
C HIS A 679 22.95 -3.52 13.71
N GLN A 680 21.99 -3.48 12.80
CA GLN A 680 22.00 -2.62 11.62
C GLN A 680 20.62 -1.97 11.49
N TYR A 681 20.60 -0.63 11.38
CA TYR A 681 19.39 0.15 11.25
C TYR A 681 19.52 1.19 10.15
N TYR A 682 18.39 1.42 9.48
CA TYR A 682 18.24 2.37 8.39
C TYR A 682 16.91 3.11 8.48
N GLU A 683 16.96 4.44 8.36
CA GLU A 683 15.78 5.30 8.35
C GLU A 683 15.94 6.52 7.44
N THR A 684 14.88 6.86 6.71
CA THR A 684 14.72 8.19 6.11
C THR A 684 13.89 9.06 7.04
N ILE A 685 14.35 10.26 7.36
CA ILE A 685 13.68 11.16 8.31
C ILE A 685 12.92 12.25 7.57
N ALA A 686 11.66 12.43 7.94
CA ALA A 686 10.75 13.40 7.35
C ALA A 686 11.14 14.86 7.66
N GLY A 687 10.65 15.79 6.86
CA GLY A 687 10.91 17.22 6.99
C GLY A 687 9.85 18.05 6.28
N GLY A 688 10.20 19.29 5.93
CA GLY A 688 9.25 20.21 5.33
C GLY A 688 9.02 19.94 3.84
N SER A 689 7.75 19.84 3.44
CA SER A 689 7.38 19.84 2.01
C SER A 689 7.18 21.27 1.47
N GLY A 690 7.35 21.45 0.16
CA GLY A 690 7.22 22.75 -0.50
C GLY A 690 5.77 23.17 -0.69
N ALA A 691 5.49 24.48 -0.61
CA ALA A 691 4.21 25.06 -0.99
C ALA A 691 4.03 25.11 -2.51
N GLY A 692 2.80 25.16 -3.00
CA GLY A 692 2.54 25.14 -4.44
C GLY A 692 1.17 25.61 -4.86
N VAL A 693 0.88 25.39 -6.15
CA VAL A 693 -0.38 25.76 -6.79
C VAL A 693 -0.93 24.63 -7.65
N VAL A 694 -2.25 24.64 -7.82
CA VAL A 694 -2.95 23.77 -8.78
C VAL A 694 -3.33 24.60 -10.00
N LEU A 695 -3.13 24.00 -11.18
CA LEU A 695 -3.44 24.63 -12.46
C LEU A 695 -4.69 24.00 -13.09
N ASP A 696 -5.49 24.82 -13.77
CA ASP A 696 -6.53 24.32 -14.68
C ASP A 696 -5.94 23.83 -16.02
N ALA A 697 -6.82 23.29 -16.88
CA ALA A 697 -6.45 22.81 -18.21
C ALA A 697 -5.91 23.92 -19.15
N GLN A 698 -6.07 25.20 -18.80
CA GLN A 698 -5.52 26.34 -19.54
C GLN A 698 -4.19 26.84 -18.93
N GLY A 699 -3.70 26.18 -17.88
CA GLY A 699 -2.48 26.54 -17.17
C GLY A 699 -2.62 27.79 -16.29
N ARG A 700 -3.82 28.08 -15.80
CA ARG A 700 -4.10 29.17 -14.85
C ARG A 700 -4.17 28.61 -13.43
N VAL A 701 -3.64 29.36 -12.47
CA VAL A 701 -3.72 28.99 -11.04
C VAL A 701 -5.19 29.04 -10.58
N THR A 702 -5.70 27.92 -10.08
CA THR A 702 -7.05 27.80 -9.50
C THR A 702 -7.04 27.88 -7.99
N GLU A 703 -6.01 27.33 -7.36
CA GLU A 703 -5.82 27.30 -5.91
C GLU A 703 -4.33 27.18 -5.58
N GLY A 704 -3.97 27.49 -4.33
CA GLY A 704 -2.64 27.22 -3.80
C GLY A 704 -2.72 26.59 -2.42
N PHE A 705 -1.63 25.95 -2.02
CA PHE A 705 -1.57 25.14 -0.81
C PHE A 705 -0.26 25.36 -0.05
N ASP A 706 -0.35 25.33 1.28
CA ASP A 706 0.81 25.30 2.16
C ASP A 706 1.52 23.93 2.09
N GLY A 707 2.81 23.94 2.37
CA GLY A 707 3.57 22.72 2.61
C GLY A 707 3.18 22.08 3.94
N THR A 708 3.20 20.75 3.97
CA THR A 708 3.00 19.95 5.18
C THR A 708 4.31 19.77 5.94
N SER A 709 4.28 19.95 7.26
CA SER A 709 5.43 19.81 8.17
C SER A 709 5.71 18.34 8.52
N VAL A 710 6.99 17.97 8.63
CA VAL A 710 7.47 16.65 9.08
C VAL A 710 6.76 15.49 8.37
N VAL A 711 6.74 15.54 7.03
CA VAL A 711 6.16 14.48 6.17
C VAL A 711 7.23 13.90 5.25
N GLN A 712 7.10 12.61 4.90
CA GLN A 712 7.84 12.06 3.77
C GLN A 712 7.29 12.68 2.48
N ALA A 713 8.18 13.18 1.63
CA ALA A 713 7.80 13.84 0.39
C ALA A 713 8.51 13.18 -0.79
N HIS A 714 7.86 13.26 -1.95
CA HIS A 714 8.44 12.90 -3.24
C HIS A 714 8.90 11.45 -3.34
N MET A 715 10.21 11.20 -3.25
CA MET A 715 10.81 9.92 -3.62
C MET A 715 10.71 8.85 -2.51
N THR A 716 10.08 9.18 -1.38
CA THR A 716 9.81 8.26 -0.27
C THR A 716 8.41 8.48 0.29
N ASN A 717 7.79 7.39 0.75
CA ASN A 717 6.55 7.39 1.52
C ASN A 717 6.65 6.38 2.68
N SER A 718 7.87 6.13 3.16
CA SER A 718 8.14 5.16 4.23
C SER A 718 7.55 5.63 5.55
N ARG A 719 7.15 4.69 6.40
CA ARG A 719 6.78 5.03 7.78
C ARG A 719 8.03 5.31 8.60
N LEU A 720 7.87 6.13 9.63
CA LEU A 720 8.83 6.17 10.71
C LEU A 720 8.83 4.82 11.41
N THR A 721 9.97 4.38 11.94
CA THR A 721 9.95 3.21 12.85
C THR A 721 9.25 3.60 14.13
N ASP A 722 8.23 2.84 14.53
CA ASP A 722 7.56 3.08 15.80
C ASP A 722 8.60 3.20 16.93
N PRO A 723 8.56 4.26 17.78
CA PRO A 723 9.56 4.45 18.81
C PRO A 723 9.71 3.25 19.76
N GLU A 724 8.63 2.56 20.11
CA GLU A 724 8.69 1.41 20.99
C GLU A 724 9.38 0.23 20.30
N VAL A 725 9.05 -0.01 19.02
CA VAL A 725 9.75 -1.02 18.22
C VAL A 725 11.23 -0.68 18.06
N LEU A 726 11.56 0.59 17.83
CA LEU A 726 12.94 1.06 17.70
C LEU A 726 13.76 0.81 18.98
N GLU A 727 13.25 1.25 20.14
CA GLU A 727 13.91 1.08 21.44
C GLU A 727 13.97 -0.38 21.89
N PHE A 728 13.00 -1.19 21.46
CA PHE A 728 12.98 -2.62 21.76
C PHE A 728 13.99 -3.40 20.93
N ARG A 729 14.10 -3.09 19.63
CA ARG A 729 14.94 -3.83 18.67
C ARG A 729 16.39 -3.40 18.69
N TYR A 730 16.67 -2.15 19.08
CA TYR A 730 17.99 -1.55 18.97
C TYR A 730 18.38 -0.87 20.28
N PRO A 731 19.68 -0.89 20.67
CA PRO A 731 20.17 -0.26 21.88
C PRO A 731 20.31 1.26 21.70
N VAL A 732 19.17 1.91 21.44
CA VAL A 732 19.02 3.36 21.32
C VAL A 732 17.76 3.80 22.07
N ARG A 733 17.66 5.09 22.37
CA ARG A 733 16.47 5.72 22.93
C ARG A 733 16.12 6.97 22.13
N LEU A 734 14.87 7.07 21.67
CA LEU A 734 14.37 8.26 21.00
C LEU A 734 13.92 9.26 22.08
N GLU A 735 14.77 10.24 22.38
CA GLU A 735 14.47 11.23 23.43
C GLU A 735 13.36 12.19 23.03
N SER A 736 13.31 12.55 21.74
CA SER A 736 12.29 13.43 21.19
C SER A 736 12.22 13.34 19.67
N TYR A 737 11.02 13.51 19.13
CA TYR A 737 10.82 13.87 17.73
C TYR A 737 9.73 14.96 17.63
N ALA A 738 10.13 16.19 17.32
CA ALA A 738 9.25 17.36 17.39
C ALA A 738 9.31 18.20 16.11
N ILE A 739 8.25 18.97 15.82
CA ILE A 739 8.23 19.93 14.71
C ILE A 739 9.19 21.10 15.03
N ARG A 740 10.04 21.45 14.06
CA ARG A 740 10.96 22.60 14.12
C ARG A 740 10.23 23.86 13.65
N ALA A 741 9.39 24.41 14.52
CA ALA A 741 8.49 25.52 14.19
C ALA A 741 9.25 26.73 13.59
N GLY A 742 8.74 27.26 12.47
CA GLY A 742 9.30 28.43 11.79
C GLY A 742 10.52 28.12 10.90
N SER A 743 10.75 26.85 10.57
CA SER A 743 11.77 26.44 9.61
C SER A 743 11.25 26.43 8.16
N GLY A 744 9.93 26.40 7.94
CA GLY A 744 9.32 26.51 6.63
C GLY A 744 9.49 27.90 6.02
N GLY A 745 9.71 27.95 4.70
CA GLY A 745 9.88 29.18 3.94
C GLY A 745 8.62 30.02 3.92
N ALA A 746 8.75 31.33 4.14
CA ALA A 746 7.63 32.25 4.07
C ALA A 746 7.11 32.44 2.64
N GLY A 747 5.82 32.60 2.47
CA GLY A 747 5.17 32.93 1.20
C GLY A 747 3.71 33.27 1.45
N ARG A 748 2.98 33.64 0.40
CA ARG A 748 1.50 33.65 0.46
C ARG A 748 0.98 32.28 0.93
N TRP A 749 1.60 31.23 0.41
CA TRP A 749 1.53 29.89 0.96
C TRP A 749 2.88 29.50 1.54
N LYS A 750 2.88 28.99 2.77
CA LYS A 750 4.08 28.71 3.57
C LYS A 750 4.60 27.31 3.27
N GLY A 751 5.92 27.17 3.21
CA GLY A 751 6.54 25.84 3.21
C GLY A 751 6.33 25.13 4.55
N GLY A 752 6.33 23.81 4.53
CA GLY A 752 6.22 23.00 5.75
C GLY A 752 7.47 23.11 6.62
N ASP A 753 7.29 22.99 7.93
CA ASP A 753 8.40 22.95 8.88
C ASP A 753 9.11 21.59 8.84
N GLY A 754 10.42 21.61 9.06
CA GLY A 754 11.22 20.43 9.35
C GLY A 754 10.94 19.89 10.77
N GLY A 755 11.72 18.88 11.17
CA GLY A 755 11.62 18.23 12.48
C GLY A 755 12.95 18.18 13.21
N VAL A 756 12.91 17.96 14.52
CA VAL A 756 14.08 17.75 15.39
C VAL A 756 13.98 16.35 15.98
N ARG A 757 14.88 15.45 15.57
CA ARG A 757 14.97 14.07 16.06
C ARG A 757 16.23 13.92 16.93
N ARG A 758 16.07 13.44 18.16
CA ARG A 758 17.15 13.24 19.15
C ARG A 758 17.26 11.76 19.50
N MET A 759 18.38 11.13 19.14
CA MET A 759 18.62 9.70 19.33
C MET A 759 19.80 9.47 20.27
N ARG A 760 19.53 8.94 21.47
CA ARG A 760 20.58 8.54 22.42
C ARG A 760 21.04 7.12 22.12
N PHE A 761 22.34 6.91 22.07
CA PHE A 761 22.94 5.59 21.91
C PHE A 761 23.16 4.93 23.27
N LEU A 762 22.83 3.64 23.39
CA LEU A 762 23.00 2.86 24.63
C LEU A 762 24.13 1.82 24.51
N GLU A 763 24.67 1.64 23.30
CA GLU A 763 25.82 0.80 22.99
C GLU A 763 26.77 1.54 22.05
N ALA A 764 28.05 1.15 22.03
CA ALA A 764 29.01 1.68 21.06
C ALA A 764 28.62 1.27 19.63
N MET A 765 28.49 2.26 18.74
CA MET A 765 28.02 2.08 17.37
C MET A 765 28.67 3.08 16.42
N THR A 766 28.56 2.81 15.12
CA THR A 766 28.82 3.82 14.08
C THR A 766 27.48 4.39 13.64
N ALA A 767 27.35 5.72 13.64
CA ALA A 767 26.21 6.43 13.09
C ALA A 767 26.64 7.17 11.81
N SER A 768 25.86 7.05 10.76
CA SER A 768 26.10 7.74 9.48
C SER A 768 24.88 8.54 9.06
N ILE A 769 25.14 9.70 8.46
CA ILE A 769 24.13 10.55 7.85
C ILE A 769 24.55 10.81 6.40
N LEU A 770 23.60 10.61 5.49
CA LEU A 770 23.64 11.03 4.10
C LEU A 770 22.53 12.06 3.93
N SER A 771 22.89 13.33 3.72
CA SER A 771 21.89 14.39 3.56
C SER A 771 22.34 15.54 2.67
N ASN A 772 21.36 16.25 2.13
CA ASN A 772 21.46 17.58 1.51
C ASN A 772 20.70 18.61 2.36
N GLY A 773 20.67 19.87 1.94
CA GLY A 773 19.88 20.90 2.63
C GLY A 773 20.57 21.47 3.88
N ARG A 774 21.88 21.23 4.04
CA ARG A 774 22.73 21.77 5.12
C ARG A 774 23.56 22.96 4.63
N ARG A 775 23.72 23.12 3.32
CA ARG A 775 24.36 24.28 2.68
C ARG A 775 23.42 25.01 1.72
N VAL A 776 22.71 24.28 0.86
CA VAL A 776 21.78 24.84 -0.13
C VAL A 776 20.34 24.61 0.35
N PRO A 777 19.54 25.67 0.63
CA PRO A 777 18.21 25.48 1.18
C PRO A 777 17.20 25.01 0.13
N ALA A 778 16.07 24.47 0.59
CA ALA A 778 14.91 24.24 -0.27
C ALA A 778 14.41 25.60 -0.81
N PHE A 779 14.48 25.79 -2.13
CA PHE A 779 14.15 27.05 -2.77
C PHE A 779 12.66 27.39 -2.64
N GLY A 780 12.35 28.69 -2.47
CA GLY A 780 10.99 29.21 -2.63
C GLY A 780 10.65 29.49 -4.09
N MET A 781 9.37 29.71 -4.40
CA MET A 781 8.88 29.92 -5.76
C MET A 781 7.96 31.13 -5.87
N ALA A 782 8.00 31.80 -7.04
CA ALA A 782 7.12 32.93 -7.36
C ALA A 782 7.14 34.06 -6.31
N GLY A 783 8.30 34.35 -5.70
CA GLY A 783 8.47 35.34 -4.64
C GLY A 783 8.49 34.78 -3.22
N GLY A 784 8.16 33.49 -3.05
CA GLY A 784 8.32 32.79 -1.79
C GLY A 784 9.78 32.63 -1.37
N GLN A 785 10.00 32.58 -0.06
CA GLN A 785 11.32 32.47 0.58
C GLN A 785 11.74 31.00 0.72
N PRO A 786 13.06 30.74 0.72
CA PRO A 786 13.57 29.40 0.97
C PRO A 786 13.29 28.92 2.40
N GLY A 787 13.20 27.60 2.57
CA GLY A 787 13.16 26.97 3.89
C GLY A 787 14.50 27.06 4.62
N ALA A 788 14.49 26.94 5.95
CA ALA A 788 15.69 26.91 6.76
C ALA A 788 16.51 25.62 6.51
N LEU A 789 17.83 25.76 6.57
CA LEU A 789 18.77 24.66 6.47
C LEU A 789 18.59 23.65 7.61
N GLY A 790 18.87 22.39 7.32
CA GLY A 790 19.01 21.32 8.30
C GLY A 790 20.35 21.40 9.04
N ILE A 791 20.43 20.71 10.17
CA ILE A 791 21.62 20.67 11.04
C ILE A 791 21.82 19.24 11.55
N ASN A 792 23.06 18.76 11.51
CA ASN A 792 23.44 17.48 12.09
C ASN A 792 24.49 17.75 13.18
N ARG A 793 24.31 17.19 14.38
CA ARG A 793 25.30 17.31 15.47
C ARG A 793 25.27 16.11 16.41
N VAL A 794 26.38 15.87 17.10
CA VAL A 794 26.47 14.94 18.24
C VAL A 794 26.65 15.72 19.52
N GLU A 795 25.80 15.46 20.50
CA GLU A 795 25.97 15.89 21.88
C GLU A 795 26.66 14.76 22.64
N ARG A 796 27.93 14.96 23.00
CA ARG A 796 28.76 13.98 23.71
C ARG A 796 28.40 13.93 25.19
N VAL A 797 28.62 12.79 25.84
CA VAL A 797 28.39 12.62 27.30
C VAL A 797 29.14 13.68 28.14
N GLY A 798 30.32 14.11 27.69
CA GLY A 798 31.11 15.16 28.34
C GLY A 798 30.58 16.60 28.18
N GLY A 799 29.47 16.79 27.47
CA GLY A 799 28.87 18.10 27.19
C GLY A 799 29.42 18.80 25.94
N GLU A 800 30.40 18.22 25.26
CA GLU A 800 30.89 18.71 23.96
C GLU A 800 29.82 18.52 22.88
N VAL A 801 29.69 19.52 22.00
CA VAL A 801 28.81 19.44 20.82
C VAL A 801 29.66 19.43 19.55
N GLU A 802 29.65 18.31 18.84
CA GLU A 802 30.34 18.13 17.58
C GLU A 802 29.37 18.42 16.41
N MET A 803 29.65 19.47 15.63
CA MET A 803 28.88 19.79 14.44
C MET A 803 29.30 18.88 13.28
N LEU A 804 28.33 18.24 12.65
CA LEU A 804 28.55 17.36 11.51
C LEU A 804 28.21 18.07 10.19
N GLY A 805 28.84 17.64 9.11
CA GLY A 805 28.54 18.10 7.76
C GLY A 805 27.21 17.54 7.20
N PRO A 806 26.91 17.83 5.92
CA PRO A 806 25.78 17.23 5.22
C PRO A 806 25.88 15.70 5.14
N ILE A 807 27.09 15.19 5.00
CA ILE A 807 27.42 13.78 5.11
C ILE A 807 28.41 13.58 6.27
N ALA A 808 28.24 12.53 7.05
CA ALA A 808 29.17 12.18 8.13
C ALA A 808 29.05 10.70 8.52
N SER A 809 30.16 10.15 9.05
CA SER A 809 30.21 8.88 9.76
C SER A 809 30.94 9.12 11.08
N VAL A 810 30.32 8.81 12.20
CA VAL A 810 30.81 9.14 13.54
C VAL A 810 30.67 7.94 14.48
N ALA A 811 31.71 7.70 15.28
CA ALA A 811 31.66 6.73 16.36
C ALA A 811 30.85 7.31 17.53
N MET A 812 29.83 6.57 17.97
CA MET A 812 28.96 6.91 19.08
C MET A 812 29.32 6.06 20.30
N GLN A 813 29.39 6.67 21.47
CA GLN A 813 29.56 5.97 22.75
C GLN A 813 28.22 5.89 23.50
N PRO A 814 28.06 4.93 24.43
CA PRO A 814 26.89 4.90 25.30
C PRO A 814 26.68 6.25 26.00
N GLY A 815 25.50 6.81 25.82
CA GLY A 815 25.11 8.12 26.34
C GLY A 815 25.26 9.28 25.34
N ASP A 816 25.97 9.13 24.23
CA ASP A 816 26.01 10.17 23.18
C ASP A 816 24.63 10.31 22.52
N VAL A 817 24.29 11.53 22.11
CA VAL A 817 23.02 11.84 21.42
C VAL A 817 23.29 12.41 20.04
N LEU A 818 22.80 11.74 19.00
CA LEU A 818 22.75 12.32 17.65
C LEU A 818 21.48 13.16 17.50
N VAL A 819 21.65 14.42 17.10
CA VAL A 819 20.55 15.34 16.84
C VAL A 819 20.52 15.71 15.37
N ILE A 820 19.36 15.46 14.75
CA ILE A 820 19.09 15.77 13.35
C ILE A 820 17.94 16.78 13.30
N GLU A 821 18.25 17.99 12.86
CA GLU A 821 17.26 18.99 12.48
C GLU A 821 17.07 18.91 10.96
N THR A 822 15.89 18.47 10.51
CA THR A 822 15.61 18.35 9.08
C THR A 822 15.26 19.71 8.47
N PRO A 823 15.52 19.93 7.17
CA PRO A 823 15.22 21.19 6.50
C PRO A 823 13.72 21.48 6.44
N GLY A 824 13.37 22.77 6.40
CA GLY A 824 12.02 23.20 6.01
C GLY A 824 11.84 23.20 4.49
N GLY A 825 10.58 23.21 4.04
CA GLY A 825 10.23 23.37 2.63
C GLY A 825 10.21 24.85 2.22
N GLY A 826 10.28 25.13 0.92
CA GLY A 826 10.18 26.49 0.38
C GLY A 826 8.74 27.02 0.36
N GLY A 827 8.58 28.33 0.52
CA GLY A 827 7.29 29.02 0.38
C GLY A 827 6.94 29.35 -1.07
N PHE A 828 5.67 29.67 -1.33
CA PHE A 828 5.16 30.05 -2.66
C PHE A 828 4.45 31.40 -2.61
N GLY A 829 4.75 32.28 -3.56
CA GLY A 829 4.16 33.61 -3.66
C GLY A 829 4.78 34.62 -2.69
N ASP A 830 4.61 35.91 -2.97
CA ASP A 830 5.09 36.99 -2.10
C ASP A 830 4.41 36.92 -0.71
N PRO A 831 5.17 36.86 0.41
CA PRO A 831 4.62 36.87 1.77
C PRO A 831 3.75 38.09 2.12
N ALA A 832 3.87 39.19 1.37
CA ALA A 832 3.12 40.42 1.61
C ALA A 832 1.68 40.42 1.03
N ASN A 833 1.31 39.39 0.24
CA ASN A 833 0.02 39.30 -0.46
C ASN A 833 -0.98 38.35 0.18
#